data_AF-A0A813FS90-F1
#
_entry.id   AF-A0A813FS90-F1
#
_cell.length_a   1.000
_cell.length_b   1.000
_cell.length_c   1.000
_cell.angle_alpha   90.00
_cell.angle_beta   90.00
_cell.angle_gamma   90.00
#
_symmetry.space_group_name_H-M   'P 1'
#
loop_
_entity.id
_entity.type
_entity.pdbx_description
1 polymer ?
#
loop_
_entity_poly.entity_id
_entity_poly.type
_entity_poly.pdbx_seq_one_letter_code
_entity_poly.pdbx_strand_id
1 'polypeptide(L)'
;MGISAGTLTSLAPCFLAFVPELHVGPANRISDCASSCSSSAFSSVSVRPNALDARSTGSRCSQVPKFRPSRTRVQDSADFRQVVSPTAGVPERAAATGARFSRTTLASASACFTMLLAACQATGRHRRRAQPRIQDAKPWPQIRRCADPSEFCNSASFEQFPEFLFEAQASILASAEEAEANENVTPARFLREPWERPGPSGSPPSRGLTAVLEGGTLWEKAAASISVLHGHLSTERAESLSTAGVVYKEGEAYRACALSLVFHARSPRVPTLRGDVRLFEVPGRGERWFGGGADLTPVYLFEEDAEDFHQYWREVCRGVAISSDLASVGDLPGSPEQLGDRLYATMKKACDDYFYIPARREHRGIGGLFFDRFQDADLGGEAGKAEGFVRAVATGWMPCYLPIVARRKVMETSEAMREWQLLRRGRYVEFNLLYDRGVRFGLAQLEKVMVSAPPLVAWRYSSPAAGPLPAADEKLLEVLGHPQEWAFSSEEGELAEFLEPNSPEAAVPPRVLGVLPRRTVVKLGLRLRGIGVLVLEEGSVDASASERRILCHRRSDTKATYPSRWDMLVGGVTNVGEPSSAAAARELKEELGIFDSGEHAHWSLQPLGLVCEVETPVVKCHCEMFAYAAAPGLIAKPEDGEVAEVAWRSVAEIRAAIAADPDAWVESGLQVWEKLEAAGGPEEAARICSLRKTS
;
A
#
# COMPACT_ATOMS: atom_id res chain seq x y z
N MET A 1 65.15 8.28 -57.78
CA MET A 1 64.13 7.60 -56.96
C MET A 1 63.31 8.68 -56.27
N GLY A 2 61.99 8.65 -56.45
CA GLY A 2 61.13 9.82 -56.63
C GLY A 2 60.65 10.59 -55.39
N ILE A 3 59.92 11.65 -55.70
CA ILE A 3 59.62 12.90 -54.98
C ILE A 3 58.15 12.92 -54.47
N SER A 4 57.93 13.64 -53.34
CA SER A 4 56.74 14.51 -53.00
C SER A 4 55.40 13.98 -52.44
N ALA A 5 54.83 14.86 -51.59
CA ALA A 5 53.45 15.09 -51.09
C ALA A 5 53.01 14.23 -49.90
N GLY A 6 52.59 14.76 -48.74
CA GLY A 6 51.58 15.80 -48.45
C GLY A 6 50.25 15.10 -48.11
N THR A 7 49.73 15.09 -46.86
CA THR A 7 48.71 16.04 -46.34
C THR A 7 48.41 15.78 -44.84
N LEU A 8 48.05 16.86 -44.13
CA LEU A 8 47.52 17.06 -42.75
C LEU A 8 46.44 16.04 -42.28
N THR A 9 46.15 15.81 -40.98
CA THR A 9 45.80 16.76 -39.90
C THR A 9 45.76 16.08 -38.51
N SER A 10 46.10 16.82 -37.45
CA SER A 10 46.02 16.50 -36.00
C SER A 10 44.60 16.75 -35.43
N LEU A 11 44.11 16.25 -34.27
CA LEU A 11 44.57 16.37 -32.87
C LEU A 11 43.70 15.47 -31.95
N ALA A 12 44.26 15.09 -30.79
CA ALA A 12 43.77 14.22 -29.70
C ALA A 12 42.75 14.95 -28.73
N PRO A 13 42.37 14.52 -27.48
CA PRO A 13 43.05 13.58 -26.54
C PRO A 13 42.21 12.68 -25.56
N CYS A 14 42.94 11.69 -25.01
CA CYS A 14 42.97 11.02 -23.68
C CYS A 14 41.86 11.19 -22.61
N PHE A 15 41.51 10.12 -21.87
CA PHE A 15 42.08 9.81 -20.53
C PHE A 15 41.60 8.45 -19.92
N LEU A 16 42.51 7.82 -19.18
CA LEU A 16 42.43 6.59 -18.35
C LEU A 16 42.10 6.93 -16.88
N ALA A 17 41.41 6.03 -16.16
CA ALA A 17 41.46 5.87 -14.69
C ALA A 17 40.95 4.46 -14.31
N PHE A 18 41.75 3.57 -13.70
CA PHE A 18 42.14 3.45 -12.29
C PHE A 18 41.01 3.07 -11.32
N VAL A 19 41.10 1.86 -10.77
CA VAL A 19 40.28 1.28 -9.69
C VAL A 19 41.20 1.07 -8.49
N PRO A 20 40.84 1.47 -7.25
CA PRO A 20 41.60 1.07 -6.06
C PRO A 20 40.97 -0.11 -5.32
N GLU A 21 41.87 -0.92 -4.78
CA GLU A 21 41.68 -2.10 -3.95
C GLU A 21 41.11 -1.78 -2.54
N LEU A 22 40.35 -2.72 -1.97
CA LEU A 22 40.06 -2.80 -0.54
C LEU A 22 40.77 -4.03 0.03
N HIS A 23 41.59 -3.78 1.06
CA HIS A 23 42.37 -4.74 1.83
C HIS A 23 41.50 -5.72 2.63
N VAL A 24 41.77 -7.02 2.49
CA VAL A 24 41.52 -8.03 3.53
C VAL A 24 42.72 -8.99 3.56
N GLY A 25 43.25 -9.24 4.76
CA GLY A 25 44.12 -10.38 5.06
C GLY A 25 44.29 -10.56 6.57
N PRO A 26 44.88 -11.66 7.08
CA PRO A 26 45.32 -12.86 6.33
C PRO A 26 45.05 -14.24 6.99
N ALA A 27 45.00 -15.26 6.11
CA ALA A 27 45.68 -16.57 6.12
C ALA A 27 45.47 -17.66 7.19
N ASN A 28 45.11 -18.88 6.73
CA ASN A 28 46.00 -20.07 6.59
C ASN A 28 45.16 -21.28 6.10
N ARG A 29 45.32 -21.81 4.87
CA ARG A 29 46.35 -22.71 4.27
C ARG A 29 45.97 -24.21 4.33
N ILE A 30 46.39 -24.91 3.25
CA ILE A 30 46.52 -26.39 3.02
C ILE A 30 45.23 -27.05 2.47
N SER A 31 45.17 -27.81 1.36
CA SER A 31 46.13 -28.22 0.30
C SER A 31 45.38 -28.85 -0.89
N ASP A 32 46.08 -28.86 -2.03
CA ASP A 32 45.90 -29.56 -3.31
C ASP A 32 45.18 -30.91 -3.33
N CYS A 33 44.43 -31.17 -4.42
CA CYS A 33 44.62 -32.37 -5.24
C CYS A 33 44.04 -32.20 -6.65
N ALA A 34 44.84 -32.53 -7.66
CA ALA A 34 44.51 -32.48 -9.08
C ALA A 34 44.39 -33.90 -9.67
N SER A 35 43.70 -33.99 -10.81
CA SER A 35 43.71 -35.04 -11.85
C SER A 35 42.95 -36.37 -11.58
N SER A 36 41.95 -36.72 -12.42
CA SER A 36 42.15 -37.49 -13.68
C SER A 36 40.83 -37.92 -14.36
N CYS A 37 40.81 -37.77 -15.69
CA CYS A 37 40.02 -38.36 -16.79
C CYS A 37 39.10 -39.58 -16.55
N SER A 38 37.89 -39.63 -17.17
CA SER A 38 37.60 -40.18 -18.53
C SER A 38 36.15 -40.70 -18.73
N SER A 39 35.47 -40.09 -19.72
CA SER A 39 34.59 -40.66 -20.78
C SER A 39 33.51 -41.74 -20.54
N SER A 40 32.25 -41.38 -20.86
CA SER A 40 31.31 -41.97 -21.87
C SER A 40 29.85 -41.56 -21.51
N ALA A 41 28.81 -41.46 -22.34
CA ALA A 41 28.51 -41.23 -23.75
C ALA A 41 26.97 -41.43 -23.91
N PHE A 42 26.30 -40.66 -24.78
CA PHE A 42 24.93 -40.87 -25.35
C PHE A 42 23.68 -40.88 -24.44
N SER A 43 22.75 -39.94 -24.68
CA SER A 43 21.63 -40.18 -25.62
C SER A 43 20.89 -38.87 -25.96
N SER A 44 20.54 -38.73 -27.25
CA SER A 44 19.75 -37.65 -27.84
C SER A 44 18.56 -38.28 -28.55
N VAL A 45 17.33 -37.85 -28.27
CA VAL A 45 16.15 -38.20 -29.06
C VAL A 45 15.32 -36.96 -29.35
N SER A 46 15.18 -36.69 -30.64
CA SER A 46 14.29 -35.72 -31.29
C SER A 46 12.93 -36.34 -31.60
N VAL A 47 11.81 -35.61 -31.42
CA VAL A 47 10.52 -35.91 -32.09
C VAL A 47 9.85 -34.62 -32.57
N ARG A 48 9.20 -34.75 -33.74
CA ARG A 48 8.72 -33.76 -34.73
C ARG A 48 7.39 -33.05 -34.35
N PRO A 49 7.03 -31.94 -35.04
CA PRO A 49 5.67 -31.41 -35.06
C PRO A 49 4.82 -32.01 -36.20
N ASN A 50 3.54 -32.26 -35.90
CA ASN A 50 2.53 -32.76 -36.85
C ASN A 50 1.96 -31.64 -37.73
N ALA A 51 1.74 -31.98 -39.01
CA ALA A 51 0.94 -31.24 -39.97
C ALA A 51 -0.12 -32.18 -40.56
N LEU A 52 -1.32 -31.64 -40.81
CA LEU A 52 -2.43 -32.03 -41.71
C LEU A 52 -3.60 -31.10 -41.28
N ASP A 53 -4.39 -30.42 -42.10
CA ASP A 53 -4.84 -30.69 -43.46
C ASP A 53 -5.28 -29.40 -44.15
N ALA A 54 -5.11 -29.32 -45.47
CA ALA A 54 -5.55 -28.23 -46.33
C ALA A 54 -6.80 -28.61 -47.13
N ARG A 55 -7.81 -27.73 -47.20
CA ARG A 55 -8.74 -27.67 -48.34
C ARG A 55 -8.90 -26.24 -48.84
N SER A 56 -8.62 -26.11 -50.13
CA SER A 56 -8.65 -24.93 -50.96
C SER A 56 -10.06 -24.60 -51.47
N THR A 57 -10.41 -23.31 -51.50
CA THR A 57 -11.14 -22.68 -52.60
C THR A 57 -10.69 -21.22 -52.70
N GLY A 58 -10.29 -20.79 -53.89
CA GLY A 58 -9.57 -19.54 -54.12
C GLY A 58 -10.45 -18.32 -54.36
N SER A 59 -9.82 -17.13 -54.34
CA SER A 59 -9.71 -16.26 -55.52
C SER A 59 -9.08 -14.89 -55.20
N ARG A 60 -8.26 -14.44 -56.17
CA ARG A 60 -7.88 -13.05 -56.52
C ARG A 60 -6.91 -12.25 -55.64
N CYS A 61 -5.64 -12.40 -56.04
CA CYS A 61 -4.61 -11.38 -56.29
C CYS A 61 -5.04 -9.89 -56.27
N SER A 62 -4.36 -9.06 -55.48
CA SER A 62 -3.68 -7.83 -55.94
C SER A 62 -2.88 -7.12 -54.83
N GLN A 63 -1.56 -7.11 -55.04
CA GLN A 63 -0.59 -6.02 -54.81
C GLN A 63 -0.60 -5.21 -53.50
N VAL A 64 0.45 -5.45 -52.70
CA VAL A 64 0.95 -4.60 -51.61
C VAL A 64 2.00 -3.63 -52.18
N PRO A 65 1.91 -2.30 -51.95
CA PRO A 65 3.06 -1.41 -52.10
C PRO A 65 3.77 -1.21 -50.75
N LYS A 66 5.05 -1.57 -50.73
CA LYS A 66 6.04 -1.11 -49.74
C LYS A 66 6.28 0.39 -49.94
N PHE A 67 6.15 1.20 -48.90
CA PHE A 67 6.60 2.60 -48.90
C PHE A 67 7.85 2.80 -48.03
N ARG A 68 8.88 3.38 -48.64
CA ARG A 68 10.15 3.83 -48.05
C ARG A 68 9.94 5.13 -47.25
N PRO A 69 10.77 5.42 -46.22
CA PRO A 69 10.80 6.73 -45.60
C PRO A 69 11.56 7.72 -46.50
N SER A 70 10.92 8.85 -46.83
CA SER A 70 11.54 9.97 -47.53
C SER A 70 12.36 10.83 -46.56
N ARG A 71 13.65 10.99 -46.88
CA ARG A 71 14.50 12.08 -46.39
C ARG A 71 14.07 13.39 -47.07
N THR A 72 13.85 14.43 -46.29
CA THR A 72 13.79 15.81 -46.80
C THR A 72 14.90 16.62 -46.15
N ARG A 73 15.83 17.09 -46.99
CA ARG A 73 16.83 18.13 -46.68
C ARG A 73 16.11 19.43 -46.38
N VAL A 74 16.52 20.13 -45.32
CA VAL A 74 16.36 21.59 -45.20
C VAL A 74 17.75 22.17 -45.03
N GLN A 75 18.03 23.22 -45.80
CA GLN A 75 19.31 23.90 -45.92
C GLN A 75 19.63 24.72 -44.66
N ASP A 76 20.91 24.70 -44.28
CA ASP A 76 21.52 25.64 -43.35
C ASP A 76 21.57 27.06 -43.96
N SER A 77 21.14 28.05 -43.17
CA SER A 77 21.74 29.37 -43.17
C SER A 77 21.69 29.91 -41.75
N ALA A 78 22.86 29.95 -41.13
CA ALA A 78 23.10 30.60 -39.85
C ALA A 78 23.01 32.13 -40.03
N ASP A 79 22.31 32.79 -39.12
CA ASP A 79 22.65 34.16 -38.75
C ASP A 79 22.38 34.37 -37.26
N PHE A 80 23.47 34.70 -36.57
CA PHE A 80 23.56 35.13 -35.18
C PHE A 80 22.75 36.41 -34.97
N ARG A 81 21.93 36.48 -33.91
CA ARG A 81 21.70 37.68 -33.10
C ARG A 81 20.95 37.35 -31.81
N GLN A 82 21.70 37.30 -30.72
CA GLN A 82 21.19 37.47 -29.36
C GLN A 82 20.54 38.86 -29.24
N VAL A 83 19.27 38.91 -28.86
CA VAL A 83 18.62 40.12 -28.37
C VAL A 83 18.50 39.98 -26.85
N VAL A 84 19.41 40.65 -26.16
CA VAL A 84 19.31 40.98 -24.72
C VAL A 84 19.14 42.48 -24.63
N SER A 85 18.19 42.95 -23.81
CA SER A 85 18.20 44.20 -23.00
C SER A 85 16.76 44.63 -22.64
N PRO A 86 16.55 45.56 -21.68
CA PRO A 86 17.30 45.84 -20.44
C PRO A 86 16.36 46.21 -19.25
N THR A 87 16.91 46.29 -18.03
CA THR A 87 16.63 47.26 -16.94
C THR A 87 17.13 46.65 -15.62
N ALA A 88 17.80 47.31 -14.68
CA ALA A 88 18.42 48.62 -14.58
C ALA A 88 19.47 48.47 -13.46
N GLY A 89 20.69 48.92 -13.69
CA GLY A 89 21.73 49.02 -12.67
C GLY A 89 22.08 50.49 -12.44
N VAL A 90 22.14 50.90 -11.17
CA VAL A 90 22.76 52.16 -10.73
C VAL A 90 23.84 51.79 -9.69
N PRO A 91 25.04 52.40 -9.75
CA PRO A 91 26.26 51.87 -9.15
C PRO A 91 26.58 52.53 -7.80
N GLU A 92 27.52 51.98 -7.02
CA GLU A 92 28.64 52.80 -6.51
C GLU A 92 29.79 52.01 -5.89
N ARG A 93 30.99 52.59 -6.06
CA ARG A 93 32.29 52.17 -5.57
C ARG A 93 32.51 52.56 -4.10
N ALA A 94 33.38 51.80 -3.45
CA ALA A 94 34.01 52.14 -2.18
C ALA A 94 34.89 53.40 -2.25
N ALA A 95 34.91 54.19 -1.16
CA ALA A 95 36.11 54.77 -0.56
C ALA A 95 35.80 55.44 0.79
N ALA A 96 36.63 55.14 1.78
CA ALA A 96 36.65 55.77 3.09
C ALA A 96 37.17 57.21 3.01
N THR A 97 36.62 58.10 3.85
CA THR A 97 37.35 59.24 4.44
C THR A 97 36.61 59.68 5.71
N GLY A 98 37.35 59.83 6.80
CA GLY A 98 36.81 60.24 8.10
C GLY A 98 36.67 61.75 8.21
N ALA A 99 35.71 62.18 9.02
CA ALA A 99 35.76 63.47 9.70
C ALA A 99 34.93 63.42 10.99
N ARG A 100 35.54 63.99 12.03
CA ARG A 100 35.09 64.08 13.43
C ARG A 100 33.80 64.88 13.57
N PHE A 101 32.94 64.51 14.52
CA PHE A 101 32.16 65.48 15.28
C PHE A 101 32.16 65.19 16.78
N SER A 102 32.27 66.29 17.50
CA SER A 102 32.60 66.42 18.91
C SER A 102 31.36 66.40 19.81
N ARG A 103 31.59 65.92 21.04
CA ARG A 103 30.80 65.99 22.27
C ARG A 103 30.00 67.30 22.42
N THR A 104 28.68 67.19 22.61
CA THR A 104 27.94 67.65 23.82
C THR A 104 26.42 67.52 23.62
N THR A 105 25.80 66.46 24.16
CA THR A 105 24.51 66.50 24.89
C THR A 105 24.28 65.15 25.56
N LEU A 106 25.01 64.93 26.65
CA LEU A 106 24.86 63.79 27.56
C LEU A 106 23.92 64.25 28.69
N ALA A 107 22.61 64.34 28.41
CA ALA A 107 21.59 64.66 29.42
C ALA A 107 20.17 64.41 28.87
N SER A 108 19.78 63.14 28.72
CA SER A 108 18.35 62.73 28.61
C SER A 108 18.11 61.20 28.51
N ALA A 109 19.15 60.36 28.49
CA ALA A 109 18.99 58.90 28.41
C ALA A 109 19.02 58.16 29.77
N SER A 110 18.89 58.86 30.91
CA SER A 110 18.92 58.24 32.25
C SER A 110 17.65 58.45 33.09
N ALA A 111 16.59 59.02 32.50
CA ALA A 111 15.30 59.24 33.19
C ALA A 111 14.13 58.37 32.69
N CYS A 112 14.27 57.65 31.57
CA CYS A 112 13.19 56.77 31.08
C CYS A 112 13.30 55.31 31.53
N PHE A 113 14.43 54.88 32.10
CA PHE A 113 14.61 53.48 32.51
C PHE A 113 14.19 53.19 33.96
N THR A 114 13.94 54.24 34.77
CA THR A 114 13.60 54.09 36.20
C THR A 114 12.12 54.38 36.51
N MET A 115 11.36 54.95 35.56
CA MET A 115 9.91 55.17 35.71
C MET A 115 9.05 53.99 35.24
N LEU A 116 9.55 53.09 34.37
CA LEU A 116 8.77 51.94 33.90
C LEU A 116 8.80 50.73 34.85
N LEU A 117 9.74 50.67 35.79
CA LEU A 117 9.86 49.59 36.77
C LEU A 117 9.07 49.82 38.07
N ALA A 118 8.63 51.06 38.34
CA ALA A 118 7.84 51.38 39.54
C ALA A 118 6.31 51.31 39.34
N ALA A 119 5.82 51.33 38.10
CA ALA A 119 4.38 51.20 37.82
C ALA A 119 3.87 49.75 37.74
N CYS A 120 4.77 48.74 37.75
CA CYS A 120 4.38 47.33 37.70
C CYS A 120 4.31 46.63 39.08
N GLN A 121 4.57 47.32 40.19
CA GLN A 121 4.57 46.70 41.54
C GLN A 121 3.40 47.07 42.46
N ALA A 122 2.41 47.87 42.02
CA ALA A 122 1.37 48.41 42.92
C ALA A 122 -0.08 47.97 42.65
N THR A 123 -0.34 46.96 41.80
CA THR A 123 -1.66 46.30 41.72
C THR A 123 -1.51 44.79 41.72
N GLY A 124 -0.96 44.28 42.83
CA GLY A 124 -0.87 42.86 43.14
C GLY A 124 -2.24 42.22 43.40
N ARG A 125 -2.92 41.80 42.33
CA ARG A 125 -3.74 40.57 42.28
C ARG A 125 -3.52 39.88 40.95
N HIS A 126 -2.31 39.36 40.75
CA HIS A 126 -2.07 38.34 39.74
C HIS A 126 -2.81 37.05 40.15
N ARG A 127 -4.03 36.86 39.64
CA ARG A 127 -4.48 35.50 39.36
C ARG A 127 -3.50 34.95 38.32
N ARG A 128 -2.60 34.06 38.75
CA ARG A 128 -1.92 33.14 37.84
C ARG A 128 -3.02 32.41 37.08
N ARG A 129 -3.28 32.81 35.83
CA ARG A 129 -4.07 31.97 34.93
C ARG A 129 -3.13 30.85 34.55
N ALA A 130 -3.24 29.74 35.27
CA ALA A 130 -2.57 28.50 34.91
C ALA A 130 -2.84 28.23 33.43
N GLN A 131 -1.79 27.96 32.66
CA GLN A 131 -1.95 27.25 31.39
C GLN A 131 -2.78 26.00 31.69
N PRO A 132 -3.88 25.74 30.96
CA PRO A 132 -4.61 24.50 31.16
C PRO A 132 -3.62 23.36 30.89
N ARG A 133 -3.47 22.47 31.87
CA ARG A 133 -2.76 21.21 31.64
C ARG A 133 -3.52 20.49 30.53
N ILE A 134 -2.79 19.86 29.62
CA ILE A 134 -3.32 19.07 28.50
C ILE A 134 -4.30 17.97 28.98
N GLN A 135 -4.32 17.66 30.28
CA GLN A 135 -5.26 16.75 30.94
C GLN A 135 -6.68 17.31 31.17
N ASP A 136 -6.91 18.61 30.96
CA ASP A 136 -8.24 19.25 31.11
C ASP A 136 -8.95 19.51 29.77
N ALA A 137 -8.40 18.99 28.65
CA ALA A 137 -9.19 18.89 27.43
C ALA A 137 -10.37 17.96 27.74
N LYS A 138 -11.59 18.50 27.73
CA LYS A 138 -12.81 17.68 27.74
C LYS A 138 -12.62 16.55 26.72
N PRO A 139 -13.00 15.30 27.02
CA PRO A 139 -13.05 14.27 25.99
C PRO A 139 -13.78 14.85 24.79
N TRP A 140 -13.24 14.59 23.60
CA TRP A 140 -13.77 15.03 22.32
C TRP A 140 -15.30 15.09 22.38
N PRO A 141 -15.96 16.16 21.91
CA PRO A 141 -17.39 16.06 21.67
C PRO A 141 -17.56 14.83 20.78
N GLN A 142 -18.26 13.82 21.31
CA GLN A 142 -18.57 12.54 20.68
C GLN A 142 -18.59 12.76 19.17
N ILE A 143 -17.75 12.01 18.44
CA ILE A 143 -17.73 11.90 16.97
C ILE A 143 -19.06 12.43 16.47
N ARG A 144 -19.09 13.69 16.02
CA ARG A 144 -20.33 14.27 15.49
C ARG A 144 -20.81 13.24 14.48
N ARG A 145 -22.01 12.69 14.69
CA ARG A 145 -22.59 11.55 13.93
C ARG A 145 -21.88 11.46 12.58
N CYS A 146 -21.04 10.43 12.40
CA CYS A 146 -20.62 10.03 11.06
C CYS A 146 -21.87 10.13 10.19
N ALA A 147 -21.77 10.80 9.03
CA ALA A 147 -22.93 11.01 8.17
C ALA A 147 -23.65 9.67 8.04
N ASP A 148 -24.89 9.58 8.57
CA ASP A 148 -25.59 8.30 8.69
C ASP A 148 -25.87 7.82 7.26
N PRO A 149 -25.27 6.71 6.81
CA PRO A 149 -25.43 6.28 5.44
C PRO A 149 -26.89 5.97 5.08
N SER A 150 -27.74 5.72 6.09
CA SER A 150 -29.18 5.53 5.92
C SER A 150 -29.92 6.79 5.47
N GLU A 151 -29.38 7.99 5.72
CA GLU A 151 -29.96 9.26 5.28
C GLU A 151 -29.83 9.46 3.75
N PHE A 152 -29.01 8.64 3.07
CA PHE A 152 -28.69 8.76 1.65
C PHE A 152 -29.26 7.65 0.76
N CYS A 153 -30.03 6.71 1.33
CA CYS A 153 -30.67 5.64 0.58
C CYS A 153 -31.91 6.19 -0.14
N ASN A 154 -31.76 6.79 -1.33
CA ASN A 154 -32.80 6.81 -2.39
C ASN A 154 -32.34 7.63 -3.60
N SER A 155 -31.70 6.97 -4.57
CA SER A 155 -31.53 7.54 -5.91
C SER A 155 -31.20 6.43 -6.93
N ALA A 156 -32.19 6.06 -7.75
CA ALA A 156 -32.01 5.11 -8.86
C ALA A 156 -31.63 5.83 -10.17
N SER A 157 -31.60 7.17 -10.16
CA SER A 157 -31.37 7.99 -11.34
C SER A 157 -29.93 8.50 -11.38
N PHE A 158 -29.28 8.34 -12.53
CA PHE A 158 -27.96 8.92 -12.77
C PHE A 158 -27.95 10.43 -12.51
N GLU A 159 -29.04 11.17 -12.75
CA GLU A 159 -29.05 12.63 -12.65
C GLU A 159 -28.94 13.16 -11.20
N GLN A 160 -29.40 12.38 -10.21
CA GLN A 160 -29.41 12.79 -8.80
C GLN A 160 -28.01 12.72 -8.15
N PHE A 161 -27.12 11.90 -8.69
CA PHE A 161 -25.77 11.76 -8.14
C PHE A 161 -24.87 12.97 -8.50
N PRO A 162 -24.81 13.47 -9.75
CA PRO A 162 -24.16 14.73 -10.10
C PRO A 162 -24.62 15.92 -9.25
N GLU A 163 -25.93 16.07 -9.01
CA GLU A 163 -26.47 17.16 -8.17
C GLU A 163 -25.83 17.13 -6.78
N PHE A 164 -25.80 15.95 -6.16
CA PHE A 164 -25.09 15.74 -4.90
C PHE A 164 -23.60 16.06 -4.99
N LEU A 165 -22.90 15.69 -6.08
CA LEU A 165 -21.49 16.03 -6.24
C LEU A 165 -21.27 17.55 -6.24
N PHE A 166 -22.16 18.32 -6.89
CA PHE A 166 -22.11 19.79 -6.88
C PHE A 166 -22.34 20.37 -5.47
N GLU A 167 -23.32 19.84 -4.73
CA GLU A 167 -23.57 20.24 -3.34
C GLU A 167 -22.39 19.90 -2.42
N ALA A 168 -21.85 18.69 -2.54
CA ALA A 168 -20.71 18.21 -1.78
C ALA A 168 -19.47 19.09 -2.06
N GLN A 169 -19.17 19.38 -3.33
CA GLN A 169 -18.08 20.28 -3.68
C GLN A 169 -18.29 21.66 -3.06
N ALA A 170 -19.47 22.27 -3.19
CA ALA A 170 -19.75 23.58 -2.61
C ALA A 170 -19.50 23.61 -1.09
N SER A 171 -19.93 22.57 -0.37
CA SER A 171 -19.69 22.40 1.06
C SER A 171 -18.20 22.25 1.40
N ILE A 172 -17.47 21.45 0.62
CA ILE A 172 -16.02 21.26 0.76
C ILE A 172 -15.28 22.58 0.57
N LEU A 173 -15.60 23.33 -0.49
CA LEU A 173 -14.97 24.62 -0.78
C LEU A 173 -15.23 25.63 0.34
N ALA A 174 -16.46 25.70 0.84
CA ALA A 174 -16.82 26.60 1.95
C ALA A 174 -16.02 26.25 3.23
N SER A 175 -15.96 24.97 3.57
CA SER A 175 -15.22 24.47 4.74
C SER A 175 -13.71 24.75 4.63
N ALA A 176 -13.15 24.60 3.41
CA ALA A 176 -11.75 24.89 3.15
C ALA A 176 -11.44 26.39 3.24
N GLU A 177 -12.29 27.26 2.69
CA GLU A 177 -12.14 28.72 2.80
C GLU A 177 -12.33 29.22 4.24
N GLU A 178 -13.20 28.59 5.03
CA GLU A 178 -13.34 28.86 6.47
C GLU A 178 -12.05 28.49 7.22
N ALA A 179 -11.47 27.32 6.93
CA ALA A 179 -10.21 26.90 7.55
C ALA A 179 -9.01 27.80 7.18
N GLU A 180 -9.03 28.35 5.96
CA GLU A 180 -8.06 29.32 5.41
C GLU A 180 -8.20 30.71 6.02
N ALA A 181 -9.37 31.06 6.57
CA ALA A 181 -9.62 32.36 7.16
C ALA A 181 -8.60 32.67 8.27
N ASN A 182 -7.95 33.82 8.16
CA ASN A 182 -6.99 34.34 9.11
C ASN A 182 -7.28 35.81 9.35
N GLU A 183 -7.42 36.24 10.61
CA GLU A 183 -7.78 37.63 10.96
C GLU A 183 -6.80 38.67 10.40
N ASN A 184 -5.55 38.28 10.15
CA ASN A 184 -4.47 39.20 9.79
C ASN A 184 -4.12 39.21 8.28
N VAL A 185 -4.73 38.34 7.47
CA VAL A 185 -4.40 38.22 6.04
C VAL A 185 -5.68 37.96 5.25
N THR A 186 -5.85 38.65 4.12
CA THR A 186 -6.94 38.35 3.18
C THR A 186 -6.87 36.88 2.75
N PRO A 187 -7.88 36.05 3.06
CA PRO A 187 -7.81 34.63 2.74
C PRO A 187 -7.88 34.40 1.24
N ALA A 188 -7.09 33.44 0.76
CA ALA A 188 -7.23 32.96 -0.61
C ALA A 188 -8.62 32.32 -0.82
N ARG A 189 -9.14 32.42 -2.03
CA ARG A 189 -10.46 31.90 -2.42
C ARG A 189 -10.31 30.97 -3.62
N PHE A 190 -11.26 30.04 -3.78
CA PHE A 190 -11.26 29.18 -4.95
C PHE A 190 -11.65 29.96 -6.21
N LEU A 191 -10.79 29.92 -7.23
CA LEU A 191 -11.18 30.20 -8.61
C LEU A 191 -12.06 29.05 -9.10
N ARG A 192 -13.24 29.38 -9.62
CA ARG A 192 -14.23 28.42 -10.09
C ARG A 192 -14.42 28.57 -11.59
N GLU A 193 -14.09 27.53 -12.33
CA GLU A 193 -14.15 27.52 -13.78
C GLU A 193 -15.11 26.41 -14.26
N PRO A 194 -16.36 26.77 -14.63
CA PRO A 194 -17.26 25.84 -15.29
C PRO A 194 -16.78 25.57 -16.71
N TRP A 195 -16.93 24.34 -17.17
CA TRP A 195 -16.61 23.96 -18.54
C TRP A 195 -17.69 23.05 -19.12
N GLU A 196 -17.86 23.13 -20.43
CA GLU A 196 -18.80 22.31 -21.19
C GLU A 196 -18.13 21.84 -22.48
N ARG A 197 -18.50 20.64 -22.94
CA ARG A 197 -18.08 20.07 -24.21
C ARG A 197 -19.27 19.41 -24.89
N PRO A 198 -19.42 19.56 -26.22
CA PRO A 198 -20.44 18.85 -26.97
C PRO A 198 -20.36 17.34 -26.73
N GLY A 199 -21.49 16.72 -26.44
CA GLY A 199 -21.61 15.26 -26.41
C GLY A 199 -21.66 14.67 -27.83
N PRO A 200 -21.55 13.34 -27.97
CA PRO A 200 -21.89 12.67 -29.22
C PRO A 200 -23.31 13.04 -29.66
N SER A 201 -23.58 12.98 -30.98
CA SER A 201 -24.91 13.31 -31.54
C SER A 201 -26.04 12.61 -30.78
N GLY A 202 -27.00 13.37 -30.24
CA GLY A 202 -28.13 12.85 -29.47
C GLY A 202 -27.89 12.63 -27.97
N SER A 203 -26.68 12.86 -27.45
CA SER A 203 -26.37 12.81 -26.01
C SER A 203 -26.30 14.21 -25.38
N PRO A 204 -26.59 14.36 -24.07
CA PRO A 204 -26.34 15.61 -23.35
C PRO A 204 -24.87 16.03 -23.43
N PRO A 205 -24.56 17.34 -23.33
CA PRO A 205 -23.18 17.79 -23.25
C PRO A 205 -22.47 17.22 -22.02
N SER A 206 -21.17 17.00 -22.14
CA SER A 206 -20.32 16.74 -20.98
C SER A 206 -20.00 18.07 -20.31
N ARG A 207 -20.07 18.14 -18.99
CA ARG A 207 -19.85 19.37 -18.22
C ARG A 207 -19.05 19.13 -16.95
N GLY A 208 -18.54 20.18 -16.35
CA GLY A 208 -17.90 20.09 -15.05
C GLY A 208 -17.59 21.44 -14.43
N LEU A 209 -17.06 21.39 -13.22
CA LEU A 209 -16.66 22.58 -12.47
C LEU A 209 -15.31 22.31 -11.81
N THR A 210 -14.30 23.01 -12.29
CA THR A 210 -12.96 22.97 -11.71
C THR A 210 -12.85 24.09 -10.68
N ALA A 211 -12.53 23.77 -9.43
CA ALA A 211 -12.27 24.76 -8.40
C ALA A 211 -10.82 24.61 -7.89
N VAL A 212 -10.05 25.69 -7.95
CA VAL A 212 -8.65 25.71 -7.50
C VAL A 212 -8.37 26.93 -6.64
N LEU A 213 -7.73 26.73 -5.49
CA LEU A 213 -7.18 27.77 -4.62
C LEU A 213 -5.66 27.60 -4.62
N GLU A 214 -4.92 28.67 -4.91
CA GLU A 214 -3.45 28.69 -4.86
C GLU A 214 -2.96 29.87 -4.03
N GLY A 215 -1.80 29.71 -3.38
CA GLY A 215 -1.13 30.80 -2.68
C GLY A 215 -1.74 31.18 -1.32
N GLY A 216 -2.63 30.34 -0.76
CA GLY A 216 -3.19 30.54 0.58
C GLY A 216 -2.15 30.42 1.69
N THR A 217 -2.48 30.92 2.87
CA THR A 217 -1.73 30.85 4.12
C THR A 217 -1.78 29.45 4.73
N LEU A 218 -2.91 28.75 4.64
CA LEU A 218 -3.05 27.35 5.04
C LEU A 218 -2.91 26.43 3.83
N TRP A 219 -3.71 26.66 2.79
CA TRP A 219 -3.68 25.88 1.56
C TRP A 219 -2.67 26.47 0.60
N GLU A 220 -1.52 25.82 0.43
CA GLU A 220 -0.58 26.25 -0.60
C GLU A 220 -1.17 26.02 -1.99
N LYS A 221 -1.87 24.88 -2.14
CA LYS A 221 -2.75 24.57 -3.25
C LYS A 221 -3.84 23.62 -2.79
N ALA A 222 -5.09 23.92 -3.11
CA ALA A 222 -6.22 23.04 -2.92
C ALA A 222 -7.06 22.99 -4.19
N ALA A 223 -7.52 21.82 -4.58
CA ALA A 223 -8.39 21.64 -5.73
C ALA A 223 -9.53 20.69 -5.41
N ALA A 224 -10.70 20.99 -5.96
CA ALA A 224 -11.82 20.07 -6.02
C ALA A 224 -12.48 20.20 -7.40
N SER A 225 -12.64 19.10 -8.12
CA SER A 225 -13.11 19.11 -9.51
C SER A 225 -14.27 18.14 -9.72
N ILE A 226 -15.32 18.62 -10.36
CA ILE A 226 -16.44 17.79 -10.82
C ILE A 226 -16.34 17.59 -12.33
N SER A 227 -16.62 16.37 -12.77
CA SER A 227 -16.86 16.05 -14.18
C SER A 227 -18.11 15.20 -14.33
N VAL A 228 -18.95 15.53 -15.30
CA VAL A 228 -20.12 14.76 -15.74
C VAL A 228 -19.95 14.51 -17.23
N LEU A 229 -19.78 13.25 -17.60
CA LEU A 229 -19.37 12.81 -18.93
C LEU A 229 -20.47 11.95 -19.54
N HIS A 230 -20.77 12.23 -20.80
CA HIS A 230 -21.63 11.43 -21.68
C HIS A 230 -20.85 11.10 -22.95
N GLY A 231 -20.82 9.84 -23.34
CA GLY A 231 -19.98 9.44 -24.46
C GLY A 231 -20.22 8.03 -24.97
N HIS A 232 -19.44 7.67 -25.98
CA HIS A 232 -19.25 6.27 -26.40
C HIS A 232 -17.81 5.87 -26.07
N LEU A 233 -17.62 4.61 -25.66
CA LEU A 233 -16.28 4.10 -25.35
C LEU A 233 -15.42 4.10 -26.62
N SER A 234 -14.23 4.71 -26.52
CA SER A 234 -13.16 4.50 -27.51
C SER A 234 -12.57 3.10 -27.35
N THR A 235 -11.86 2.61 -28.36
CA THR A 235 -11.14 1.32 -28.32
C THR A 235 -10.23 1.24 -27.09
N GLU A 236 -9.37 2.24 -26.88
CA GLU A 236 -8.45 2.30 -25.73
C GLU A 236 -9.19 2.27 -24.39
N ARG A 237 -10.32 3.00 -24.28
CA ARG A 237 -11.08 3.05 -23.04
C ARG A 237 -11.80 1.72 -22.78
N ALA A 238 -12.37 1.11 -23.81
CA ALA A 238 -13.00 -0.20 -23.71
C ALA A 238 -11.98 -1.28 -23.28
N GLU A 239 -10.78 -1.29 -23.86
CA GLU A 239 -9.69 -2.17 -23.45
C GLU A 239 -9.28 -1.92 -22.00
N SER A 240 -9.12 -0.66 -21.59
CA SER A 240 -8.72 -0.31 -20.22
C SER A 240 -9.74 -0.68 -19.13
N LEU A 241 -11.03 -0.64 -19.47
CA LEU A 241 -12.12 -0.99 -18.55
C LEU A 241 -12.34 -2.50 -18.49
N SER A 242 -11.88 -3.22 -19.52
CA SER A 242 -12.06 -4.66 -19.61
C SER A 242 -11.15 -5.37 -18.61
N THR A 243 -11.73 -6.29 -17.85
CA THR A 243 -11.04 -7.13 -16.87
C THR A 243 -11.30 -8.60 -17.18
N ALA A 244 -10.64 -9.52 -16.48
CA ALA A 244 -11.00 -10.93 -16.56
C ALA A 244 -12.50 -11.10 -16.26
N GLY A 245 -13.27 -11.61 -17.23
CA GLY A 245 -14.72 -11.81 -17.13
C GLY A 245 -15.62 -10.66 -17.62
N VAL A 246 -15.09 -9.44 -17.86
CA VAL A 246 -15.87 -8.31 -18.38
C VAL A 246 -15.14 -7.67 -19.55
N VAL A 247 -15.71 -7.79 -20.77
CA VAL A 247 -15.14 -7.21 -21.99
C VAL A 247 -16.05 -6.11 -22.49
N TYR A 248 -15.57 -4.87 -22.54
CA TYR A 248 -16.26 -3.73 -23.18
C TYR A 248 -15.92 -3.67 -24.66
N LYS A 249 -16.83 -3.06 -25.42
CA LYS A 249 -16.65 -2.85 -26.85
C LYS A 249 -16.60 -1.36 -27.17
N GLU A 250 -15.84 -1.04 -28.20
CA GLU A 250 -15.89 0.28 -28.81
C GLU A 250 -17.32 0.62 -29.22
N GLY A 251 -17.71 1.88 -29.01
CA GLY A 251 -19.03 2.37 -29.38
C GLY A 251 -20.12 2.10 -28.35
N GLU A 252 -19.86 1.40 -27.24
CA GLU A 252 -20.84 1.28 -26.16
C GLU A 252 -21.08 2.65 -25.49
N ALA A 253 -22.34 3.04 -25.36
CA ALA A 253 -22.70 4.28 -24.69
C ALA A 253 -22.41 4.18 -23.18
N TYR A 254 -21.72 5.18 -22.64
CA TYR A 254 -21.43 5.29 -21.22
C TYR A 254 -21.78 6.68 -20.70
N ARG A 255 -22.06 6.73 -19.40
CA ARG A 255 -22.16 7.97 -18.65
C ARG A 255 -21.38 7.82 -17.35
N ALA A 256 -20.70 8.88 -16.95
CA ALA A 256 -19.85 8.87 -15.76
C ALA A 256 -19.88 10.22 -15.09
N CYS A 257 -19.84 10.25 -13.77
CA CYS A 257 -19.60 11.47 -13.04
C CYS A 257 -18.63 11.23 -11.88
N ALA A 258 -17.87 12.25 -11.53
CA ALA A 258 -16.86 12.16 -10.50
C ALA A 258 -16.65 13.49 -9.80
N LEU A 259 -16.36 13.42 -8.50
CA LEU A 259 -15.81 14.50 -7.69
C LEU A 259 -14.46 14.03 -7.16
N SER A 260 -13.41 14.78 -7.44
CA SER A 260 -12.08 14.53 -6.86
C SER A 260 -11.55 15.78 -6.18
N LEU A 261 -10.76 15.59 -5.12
CA LEU A 261 -10.06 16.67 -4.43
C LEU A 261 -8.62 16.28 -4.08
N VAL A 262 -7.78 17.30 -3.98
CA VAL A 262 -6.45 17.20 -3.35
C VAL A 262 -6.09 18.50 -2.66
N PHE A 263 -5.68 18.40 -1.40
CA PHE A 263 -5.37 19.54 -0.55
C PHE A 263 -3.92 19.45 -0.11
N HIS A 264 -3.08 20.32 -0.65
CA HIS A 264 -1.68 20.49 -0.27
C HIS A 264 -1.54 21.69 0.68
N ALA A 265 -1.42 21.41 1.97
CA ALA A 265 -1.18 22.43 2.97
C ALA A 265 0.23 23.02 2.87
N ARG A 266 0.36 24.31 3.21
CA ARG A 266 1.62 25.05 3.25
C ARG A 266 2.55 24.52 4.34
N SER A 267 1.98 24.26 5.52
CA SER A 267 2.76 23.70 6.64
C SER A 267 3.14 22.25 6.35
N PRO A 268 4.43 21.85 6.48
CA PRO A 268 4.85 20.45 6.42
C PRO A 268 4.25 19.58 7.53
N ARG A 269 3.68 20.18 8.58
CA ARG A 269 3.04 19.43 9.68
C ARG A 269 1.64 18.93 9.31
N VAL A 270 1.00 19.54 8.32
CA VAL A 270 -0.35 19.18 7.89
C VAL A 270 -0.22 18.20 6.71
N PRO A 271 -0.79 16.98 6.81
CA PRO A 271 -0.72 16.00 5.74
C PRO A 271 -1.47 16.47 4.49
N THR A 272 -1.05 16.00 3.32
CA THR A 272 -1.87 16.14 2.09
C THR A 272 -3.05 15.18 2.18
N LEU A 273 -4.26 15.67 1.89
CA LEU A 273 -5.46 14.85 1.72
C LEU A 273 -5.76 14.68 0.24
N ARG A 274 -6.10 13.47 -0.18
CA ARG A 274 -6.75 13.19 -1.46
C ARG A 274 -8.05 12.44 -1.21
N GLY A 275 -9.06 12.74 -2.02
CA GLY A 275 -10.32 12.01 -2.03
C GLY A 275 -10.90 11.97 -3.44
N ASP A 276 -11.56 10.89 -3.80
CA ASP A 276 -12.36 10.82 -5.02
C ASP A 276 -13.60 9.96 -4.83
N VAL A 277 -14.68 10.32 -5.51
CA VAL A 277 -15.84 9.45 -5.70
C VAL A 277 -16.29 9.55 -7.15
N ARG A 278 -16.73 8.43 -7.71
CA ARG A 278 -17.19 8.34 -9.09
C ARG A 278 -18.31 7.33 -9.24
N LEU A 279 -19.20 7.60 -10.18
CA LEU A 279 -20.23 6.70 -10.68
C LEU A 279 -19.94 6.47 -12.17
N PHE A 280 -19.97 5.20 -12.58
CA PHE A 280 -19.84 4.80 -13.97
C PHE A 280 -20.99 3.89 -14.36
N GLU A 281 -21.61 4.17 -15.51
CA GLU A 281 -22.72 3.38 -16.02
C GLU A 281 -22.57 3.11 -17.51
N VAL A 282 -22.90 1.88 -17.91
CA VAL A 282 -23.06 1.46 -19.30
C VAL A 282 -24.49 0.98 -19.47
N PRO A 283 -25.44 1.89 -19.80
CA PRO A 283 -26.87 1.58 -19.80
C PRO A 283 -27.24 0.39 -20.70
N GLY A 284 -26.57 0.26 -21.85
CA GLY A 284 -26.80 -0.86 -22.78
C GLY A 284 -26.49 -2.25 -22.20
N ARG A 285 -25.74 -2.31 -21.08
CA ARG A 285 -25.39 -3.54 -20.36
C ARG A 285 -26.13 -3.69 -19.04
N GLY A 286 -26.90 -2.68 -18.61
CA GLY A 286 -27.43 -2.61 -17.25
C GLY A 286 -26.34 -2.53 -16.17
N GLU A 287 -25.12 -2.13 -16.53
CA GLU A 287 -24.00 -2.07 -15.59
C GLU A 287 -23.92 -0.70 -14.93
N ARG A 288 -23.79 -0.72 -13.60
CA ARG A 288 -23.63 0.45 -12.73
C ARG A 288 -22.63 0.09 -11.65
N TRP A 289 -21.63 0.92 -11.43
CA TRP A 289 -20.70 0.74 -10.31
C TRP A 289 -20.10 2.07 -9.85
N PHE A 290 -19.62 2.05 -8.62
CA PHE A 290 -18.97 3.18 -7.98
C PHE A 290 -17.48 2.93 -7.79
N GLY A 291 -16.72 4.00 -7.67
CA GLY A 291 -15.34 3.94 -7.23
C GLY A 291 -15.03 5.16 -6.39
N GLY A 292 -13.96 5.10 -5.63
CA GLY A 292 -13.57 6.21 -4.79
C GLY A 292 -12.66 5.83 -3.65
N GLY A 293 -12.52 6.76 -2.72
CA GLY A 293 -11.67 6.62 -1.57
C GLY A 293 -11.31 7.94 -0.91
N ALA A 294 -10.44 7.81 0.07
CA ALA A 294 -9.78 8.91 0.75
C ALA A 294 -8.43 8.40 1.24
N ASP A 295 -7.35 9.15 1.01
CA ASP A 295 -6.02 8.79 1.48
C ASP A 295 -5.27 9.98 2.07
N LEU A 296 -4.44 9.67 3.07
CA LEU A 296 -3.68 10.66 3.82
C LEU A 296 -2.18 10.51 3.54
N THR A 297 -1.55 11.59 3.07
CA THR A 297 -0.12 11.63 2.73
C THR A 297 0.62 12.61 3.65
N PRO A 298 1.07 12.15 4.84
CA PRO A 298 1.88 12.95 5.74
C PRO A 298 3.29 13.19 5.23
N VAL A 299 3.88 14.30 5.69
CA VAL A 299 5.33 14.59 5.57
C VAL A 299 6.06 14.21 6.85
N TYR A 300 5.37 14.30 7.99
CA TYR A 300 5.78 13.87 9.32
C TYR A 300 4.67 13.00 9.89
N LEU A 301 5.02 11.91 10.56
CA LEU A 301 4.07 11.00 11.17
C LEU A 301 3.61 11.55 12.53
N PHE A 302 2.30 11.64 12.68
CA PHE A 302 1.62 11.79 13.96
C PHE A 302 0.66 10.61 14.07
N GLU A 303 0.96 9.66 14.96
CA GLU A 303 0.17 8.42 15.07
C GLU A 303 -1.28 8.71 15.40
N GLU A 304 -1.53 9.72 16.25
CA GLU A 304 -2.88 10.13 16.59
C GLU A 304 -3.66 10.70 15.40
N ASP A 305 -3.00 11.26 14.39
CA ASP A 305 -3.67 11.68 13.15
C ASP A 305 -4.02 10.47 12.26
N ALA A 306 -3.13 9.48 12.22
CA ALA A 306 -3.34 8.25 11.47
C ALA A 306 -4.50 7.43 12.08
N GLU A 307 -4.48 7.25 13.40
CA GLU A 307 -5.53 6.59 14.17
C GLU A 307 -6.87 7.30 14.00
N ASP A 308 -6.95 8.61 14.25
CA ASP A 308 -8.20 9.39 14.09
C ASP A 308 -8.78 9.27 12.67
N PHE A 309 -7.92 9.38 11.64
CA PHE A 309 -8.33 9.30 10.24
C PHE A 309 -8.89 7.91 9.89
N HIS A 310 -8.19 6.86 10.28
CA HIS A 310 -8.57 5.49 9.96
C HIS A 310 -9.76 4.99 10.82
N GLN A 311 -9.85 5.41 12.08
CA GLN A 311 -11.03 5.16 12.92
C GLN A 311 -12.28 5.81 12.32
N TYR A 312 -12.18 7.05 11.83
CA TYR A 312 -13.32 7.70 11.17
C TYR A 312 -13.85 6.85 10.01
N TRP A 313 -12.96 6.33 9.16
CA TRP A 313 -13.35 5.51 8.02
C TRP A 313 -13.88 4.13 8.43
N ARG A 314 -13.31 3.51 9.47
CA ARG A 314 -13.85 2.28 10.08
C ARG A 314 -15.30 2.49 10.52
N GLU A 315 -15.59 3.61 11.19
CA GLU A 315 -16.95 3.94 11.64
C GLU A 315 -17.92 4.24 10.48
N VAL A 316 -17.45 4.87 9.39
CA VAL A 316 -18.28 5.02 8.17
C VAL A 316 -18.64 3.65 7.58
N CYS A 317 -17.68 2.71 7.50
CA CYS A 317 -17.94 1.36 7.03
C CYS A 317 -18.90 0.58 7.95
N ARG A 318 -18.76 0.72 9.26
CA ARG A 318 -19.70 0.16 10.25
C ARG A 318 -21.10 0.74 10.12
N GLY A 319 -21.22 2.05 9.96
CA GLY A 319 -22.51 2.73 9.80
C GLY A 319 -23.31 2.19 8.61
N VAL A 320 -22.64 1.94 7.48
CA VAL A 320 -23.29 1.32 6.32
C VAL A 320 -23.79 -0.07 6.64
N ALA A 321 -22.95 -0.89 7.29
CA ALA A 321 -23.29 -2.26 7.62
C ALA A 321 -24.43 -2.36 8.65
N ILE A 322 -24.50 -1.45 9.62
CA ILE A 322 -25.60 -1.38 10.61
C ILE A 322 -26.90 -0.92 9.97
N SER A 323 -26.83 0.02 9.02
CA SER A 323 -28.02 0.56 8.35
C SER A 323 -28.73 -0.43 7.42
N SER A 324 -28.08 -1.55 7.14
CA SER A 324 -28.58 -2.61 6.28
C SER A 324 -29.02 -3.78 7.15
N ASP A 325 -30.02 -4.55 6.71
CA ASP A 325 -30.32 -5.89 7.26
C ASP A 325 -29.21 -6.86 6.82
N LEU A 326 -27.95 -6.46 7.03
CA LEU A 326 -26.72 -7.02 6.48
C LEU A 326 -26.32 -8.32 7.18
N ALA A 327 -27.27 -8.99 7.85
CA ALA A 327 -27.06 -10.31 8.43
C ALA A 327 -26.62 -11.37 7.39
N SER A 328 -26.57 -11.01 6.10
CA SER A 328 -26.11 -11.85 5.00
C SER A 328 -25.48 -11.05 3.85
N VAL A 329 -24.25 -10.54 3.99
CA VAL A 329 -23.38 -10.33 2.79
C VAL A 329 -22.84 -11.71 2.39
N GLY A 330 -23.59 -12.42 1.55
CA GLY A 330 -23.39 -13.86 1.36
C GLY A 330 -23.74 -14.67 2.62
N ASP A 331 -23.54 -15.98 2.59
CA ASP A 331 -23.81 -16.90 3.72
C ASP A 331 -22.84 -16.70 4.92
N LEU A 332 -22.26 -15.51 5.08
CA LEU A 332 -21.24 -15.22 6.07
C LEU A 332 -21.86 -14.85 7.43
N PRO A 333 -21.49 -15.55 8.52
CA PRO A 333 -21.96 -15.20 9.86
C PRO A 333 -21.31 -13.89 10.33
N GLY A 334 -21.98 -13.10 11.16
CA GLY A 334 -21.38 -11.92 11.81
C GLY A 334 -22.37 -10.86 12.27
N SER A 335 -21.96 -10.02 13.23
CA SER A 335 -22.70 -8.79 13.54
C SER A 335 -22.43 -7.72 12.47
N PRO A 336 -23.35 -6.74 12.28
CA PRO A 336 -23.14 -5.64 11.35
C PRO A 336 -21.80 -4.90 11.55
N GLU A 337 -21.36 -4.72 12.79
CA GLU A 337 -20.07 -4.09 13.10
C GLU A 337 -18.88 -4.89 12.56
N GLN A 338 -18.96 -6.22 12.64
CA GLN A 338 -17.89 -7.11 12.13
C GLN A 338 -17.84 -7.09 10.60
N LEU A 339 -18.99 -6.99 9.94
CA LEU A 339 -19.07 -6.84 8.49
C LEU A 339 -18.56 -5.46 8.04
N GLY A 340 -18.85 -4.41 8.81
CA GLY A 340 -18.27 -3.09 8.63
C GLY A 340 -16.75 -3.08 8.80
N ASP A 341 -16.23 -3.78 9.81
CA ASP A 341 -14.78 -3.93 10.02
C ASP A 341 -14.11 -4.63 8.84
N ARG A 342 -14.75 -5.68 8.30
CA ARG A 342 -14.26 -6.36 7.10
C ARG A 342 -14.26 -5.46 5.87
N LEU A 343 -15.32 -4.66 5.69
CA LEU A 343 -15.42 -3.70 4.59
C LEU A 343 -14.28 -2.69 4.64
N TYR A 344 -14.05 -2.09 5.81
CA TYR A 344 -12.93 -1.19 6.06
C TYR A 344 -11.59 -1.87 5.77
N ALA A 345 -11.34 -3.05 6.35
CA ALA A 345 -10.08 -3.77 6.18
C ALA A 345 -9.78 -4.11 4.71
N THR A 346 -10.83 -4.45 3.94
CA THR A 346 -10.71 -4.71 2.50
C THR A 346 -10.34 -3.46 1.71
N MET A 347 -11.01 -2.34 2.01
CA MET A 347 -10.75 -1.06 1.34
C MET A 347 -9.41 -0.45 1.74
N LYS A 348 -8.98 -0.65 2.99
CA LYS A 348 -7.66 -0.23 3.49
C LYS A 348 -6.56 -0.98 2.77
N LYS A 349 -6.66 -2.31 2.68
CA LYS A 349 -5.70 -3.13 1.93
C LYS A 349 -5.65 -2.74 0.45
N ALA A 350 -6.81 -2.49 -0.16
CA ALA A 350 -6.87 -2.01 -1.53
C ALA A 350 -6.21 -0.62 -1.71
N CYS A 351 -6.30 0.25 -0.69
CA CYS A 351 -5.66 1.56 -0.69
C CYS A 351 -4.13 1.44 -0.64
N ASP A 352 -3.62 0.61 0.27
CA ASP A 352 -2.19 0.33 0.40
C ASP A 352 -1.63 -0.26 -0.91
N ASP A 353 -2.30 -1.29 -1.46
CA ASP A 353 -1.91 -1.92 -2.72
C ASP A 353 -1.89 -0.92 -3.89
N TYR A 354 -2.86 0.00 -3.94
CA TYR A 354 -2.98 0.95 -5.04
C TYR A 354 -1.93 2.05 -4.99
N PHE A 355 -1.61 2.59 -3.80
CA PHE A 355 -0.72 3.73 -3.61
C PHE A 355 0.73 3.35 -3.32
N TYR A 356 1.16 2.16 -3.73
CA TYR A 356 2.54 1.71 -3.65
C TYR A 356 3.40 2.24 -4.81
N ILE A 357 4.66 2.60 -4.52
CA ILE A 357 5.65 3.09 -5.50
C ILE A 357 6.73 2.02 -5.68
N PRO A 358 6.63 1.12 -6.68
CA PRO A 358 7.55 -0.01 -6.83
C PRO A 358 9.03 0.35 -6.94
N ALA A 359 9.35 1.43 -7.66
CA ALA A 359 10.74 1.87 -7.83
C ALA A 359 11.39 2.35 -6.52
N ARG A 360 10.59 2.64 -5.50
CA ARG A 360 11.04 3.15 -4.20
C ARG A 360 10.80 2.19 -3.05
N ARG A 361 9.98 1.16 -3.26
CA ARG A 361 9.55 0.23 -2.22
C ARG A 361 8.94 0.95 -1.02
N GLU A 362 8.14 1.98 -1.30
CA GLU A 362 7.42 2.76 -0.29
C GLU A 362 6.01 3.07 -0.79
N HIS A 363 5.09 3.27 0.15
CA HIS A 363 3.76 3.78 -0.10
C HIS A 363 3.80 5.31 -0.22
N ARG A 364 2.87 5.89 -0.98
CA ARG A 364 2.79 7.34 -1.16
C ARG A 364 2.51 8.05 0.17
N GLY A 365 1.64 7.45 0.97
CA GLY A 365 1.16 7.94 2.27
C GLY A 365 0.79 6.76 3.18
N ILE A 366 -0.02 7.02 4.20
CA ILE A 366 -0.43 6.04 5.21
C ILE A 366 -1.78 5.37 4.89
N GLY A 367 -2.16 5.37 3.61
CA GLY A 367 -3.38 4.75 3.12
C GLY A 367 -4.66 5.48 3.53
N GLY A 368 -5.74 4.72 3.62
CA GLY A 368 -7.10 5.18 3.89
C GLY A 368 -8.10 4.21 3.26
N LEU A 369 -9.10 4.70 2.53
CA LEU A 369 -10.03 3.86 1.77
C LEU A 369 -9.69 3.90 0.28
N PHE A 370 -9.81 2.77 -0.40
CA PHE A 370 -9.87 2.70 -1.85
C PHE A 370 -10.83 1.60 -2.29
N PHE A 371 -11.70 1.92 -3.24
CA PHE A 371 -12.60 0.97 -3.87
C PHE A 371 -12.83 1.33 -5.34
N ASP A 372 -13.07 0.31 -6.15
CA ASP A 372 -13.35 0.43 -7.56
C ASP A 372 -14.32 -0.68 -7.97
N ARG A 373 -15.16 -0.41 -8.96
CA ARG A 373 -16.25 -1.33 -9.36
C ARG A 373 -17.17 -1.75 -8.21
N PHE A 374 -17.34 -0.91 -7.19
CA PHE A 374 -18.17 -1.17 -6.01
C PHE A 374 -19.66 -1.10 -6.33
N GLN A 375 -20.43 -2.08 -5.87
CA GLN A 375 -21.83 -2.28 -6.20
C GLN A 375 -22.64 -2.67 -4.96
N ASP A 376 -23.97 -2.62 -5.07
CA ASP A 376 -24.87 -3.03 -3.99
C ASP A 376 -24.61 -4.49 -3.58
N ALA A 377 -24.19 -5.35 -4.51
CA ALA A 377 -23.84 -6.75 -4.24
C ALA A 377 -22.67 -6.90 -3.23
N ASP A 378 -21.74 -5.95 -3.19
CA ASP A 378 -20.65 -5.92 -2.20
C ASP A 378 -21.16 -5.61 -0.78
N LEU A 379 -22.41 -5.14 -0.67
CA LEU A 379 -23.13 -4.82 0.55
C LEU A 379 -24.41 -5.66 0.69
N GLY A 380 -24.40 -6.90 0.20
CA GLY A 380 -25.54 -7.83 0.36
C GLY A 380 -26.69 -7.64 -0.64
N GLY A 381 -26.57 -6.72 -1.59
CA GLY A 381 -27.47 -6.59 -2.74
C GLY A 381 -28.66 -5.64 -2.55
N GLU A 382 -28.78 -4.95 -1.42
CA GLU A 382 -29.84 -3.98 -1.19
C GLU A 382 -29.62 -2.72 -2.04
N ALA A 383 -30.63 -2.37 -2.84
CA ALA A 383 -30.54 -1.32 -3.83
C ALA A 383 -30.21 0.06 -3.21
N GLY A 384 -29.19 0.73 -3.75
CA GLY A 384 -28.80 2.09 -3.37
C GLY A 384 -27.88 2.17 -2.15
N LYS A 385 -27.49 1.05 -1.54
CA LYS A 385 -26.52 1.05 -0.42
C LYS A 385 -25.12 1.45 -0.86
N ALA A 386 -24.68 1.01 -2.03
CA ALA A 386 -23.39 1.42 -2.56
C ALA A 386 -23.34 2.93 -2.82
N GLU A 387 -24.43 3.51 -3.34
CA GLU A 387 -24.53 4.95 -3.51
C GLU A 387 -24.51 5.68 -2.15
N GLY A 388 -25.27 5.19 -1.17
CA GLY A 388 -25.29 5.74 0.19
C GLY A 388 -23.91 5.74 0.84
N PHE A 389 -23.16 4.64 0.72
CA PHE A 389 -21.77 4.55 1.18
C PHE A 389 -20.88 5.59 0.48
N VAL A 390 -20.97 5.71 -0.83
CA VAL A 390 -20.14 6.65 -1.60
C VAL A 390 -20.46 8.10 -1.24
N ARG A 391 -21.73 8.42 -0.98
CA ARG A 391 -22.15 9.73 -0.46
C ARG A 391 -21.57 9.99 0.93
N ALA A 392 -21.58 8.99 1.81
CA ALA A 392 -20.95 9.08 3.13
C ALA A 392 -19.42 9.29 3.04
N VAL A 393 -18.75 8.65 2.08
CA VAL A 393 -17.32 8.88 1.81
C VAL A 393 -17.05 10.32 1.39
N ALA A 394 -17.77 10.84 0.39
CA ALA A 394 -17.57 12.20 -0.10
C ALA A 394 -17.88 13.28 0.95
N THR A 395 -18.93 13.08 1.75
CA THR A 395 -19.28 14.00 2.85
C THR A 395 -18.36 13.87 4.06
N GLY A 396 -17.65 12.75 4.20
CA GLY A 396 -16.73 12.48 5.30
C GLY A 396 -15.34 13.09 5.17
N TRP A 397 -14.92 13.54 3.98
CA TRP A 397 -13.56 14.05 3.75
C TRP A 397 -13.19 15.26 4.63
N MET A 398 -14.06 16.26 4.74
CA MET A 398 -13.76 17.44 5.57
C MET A 398 -13.90 17.15 7.08
N PRO A 399 -14.95 16.45 7.56
CA PRO A 399 -15.05 16.04 8.96
C PRO A 399 -13.86 15.24 9.48
N CYS A 400 -13.30 14.32 8.70
CA CYS A 400 -12.15 13.54 9.15
C CYS A 400 -10.83 14.33 9.12
N TYR A 401 -10.69 15.29 8.19
CA TYR A 401 -9.43 15.97 7.93
C TYR A 401 -9.26 17.30 8.68
N LEU A 402 -10.31 18.13 8.79
CA LEU A 402 -10.19 19.44 9.42
C LEU A 402 -9.73 19.42 10.88
N PRO A 403 -10.09 18.43 11.72
CA PRO A 403 -9.53 18.30 13.07
C PRO A 403 -8.01 18.15 13.07
N ILE A 404 -7.47 17.32 12.17
CA ILE A 404 -6.02 17.15 11.97
C ILE A 404 -5.40 18.49 11.57
N VAL A 405 -5.98 19.17 10.59
CA VAL A 405 -5.51 20.47 10.11
C VAL A 405 -5.47 21.49 11.25
N ALA A 406 -6.51 21.56 12.07
CA ALA A 406 -6.60 22.50 13.20
C ALA A 406 -5.48 22.27 14.22
N ARG A 407 -5.16 21.00 14.54
CA ARG A 407 -4.05 20.65 15.43
C ARG A 407 -2.69 21.01 14.85
N ARG A 408 -2.47 20.71 13.58
CA ARG A 408 -1.13 20.79 12.96
C ARG A 408 -0.79 22.15 12.38
N LYS A 409 -1.78 22.96 11.96
CA LYS A 409 -1.52 24.26 11.28
C LYS A 409 -0.81 25.29 12.17
N VAL A 410 -0.96 25.19 13.49
CA VAL A 410 -0.37 26.12 14.46
C VAL A 410 1.04 25.74 14.91
N MET A 411 1.54 24.56 14.52
CA MET A 411 2.85 24.08 14.91
C MET A 411 3.96 24.81 14.15
N GLU A 412 5.08 25.04 14.84
CA GLU A 412 6.26 25.64 14.23
C GLU A 412 6.86 24.76 13.12
N THR A 413 7.39 25.44 12.10
CA THR A 413 7.98 24.84 10.91
C THR A 413 9.35 25.47 10.65
N SER A 414 10.27 24.71 10.06
CA SER A 414 11.61 25.19 9.71
C SER A 414 11.89 25.02 8.22
N GLU A 415 12.94 25.66 7.73
CA GLU A 415 13.38 25.52 6.34
C GLU A 415 13.76 24.08 5.99
N ALA A 416 14.46 23.37 6.89
CA ALA A 416 14.79 21.96 6.71
C ALA A 416 13.52 21.08 6.58
N MET A 417 12.48 21.36 7.36
CA MET A 417 11.20 20.66 7.24
C MET A 417 10.49 20.96 5.91
N ARG A 418 10.64 22.19 5.41
CA ARG A 418 10.12 22.58 4.11
C ARG A 418 10.86 21.86 2.97
N GLU A 419 12.18 21.75 3.03
CA GLU A 419 12.95 20.96 2.08
C GLU A 419 12.49 19.49 2.08
N TRP A 420 12.29 18.90 3.25
CA TRP A 420 11.75 17.54 3.37
C TRP A 420 10.36 17.40 2.74
N GLN A 421 9.46 18.35 2.98
CA GLN A 421 8.14 18.39 2.35
C GLN A 421 8.24 18.42 0.82
N LEU A 422 9.14 19.21 0.24
CA LEU A 422 9.32 19.27 -1.21
C LEU A 422 9.80 17.93 -1.78
N LEU A 423 10.67 17.21 -1.06
CA LEU A 423 11.12 15.87 -1.43
C LEU A 423 9.97 14.84 -1.36
N ARG A 424 9.17 14.85 -0.28
CA ARG A 424 7.97 14.00 -0.14
C ARG A 424 6.92 14.31 -1.21
N ARG A 425 6.69 15.58 -1.54
CA ARG A 425 5.80 15.99 -2.65
C ARG A 425 6.33 15.54 -4.01
N GLY A 426 7.65 15.44 -4.18
CA GLY A 426 8.25 14.80 -5.35
C GLY A 426 7.81 13.33 -5.51
N ARG A 427 7.67 12.58 -4.41
CA ARG A 427 7.10 11.22 -4.40
C ARG A 427 5.64 11.19 -4.83
N TYR A 428 4.86 12.16 -4.36
CA TYR A 428 3.46 12.30 -4.72
C TYR A 428 3.29 12.49 -6.24
N VAL A 429 4.07 13.40 -6.84
CA VAL A 429 4.06 13.62 -8.30
C VAL A 429 4.57 12.40 -9.06
N GLU A 430 5.63 11.75 -8.57
CA GLU A 430 6.16 10.52 -9.17
C GLU A 430 5.09 9.43 -9.27
N PHE A 431 4.33 9.21 -8.18
CA PHE A 431 3.20 8.28 -8.21
C PHE A 431 2.16 8.67 -9.27
N ASN A 432 1.73 9.93 -9.25
CA ASN A 432 0.68 10.40 -10.17
C ASN A 432 1.10 10.26 -11.64
N LEU A 433 2.35 10.56 -11.99
CA LEU A 433 2.81 10.48 -13.37
C LEU A 433 3.11 9.04 -13.83
N LEU A 434 3.66 8.21 -12.95
CA LEU A 434 4.16 6.89 -13.33
C LEU A 434 3.17 5.77 -13.06
N TYR A 435 2.35 5.83 -12.01
CA TYR A 435 1.60 4.68 -11.51
C TYR A 435 0.09 4.92 -11.42
N ASP A 436 -0.38 6.17 -11.28
CA ASP A 436 -1.82 6.44 -11.17
C ASP A 436 -2.56 6.12 -12.47
N ARG A 437 -3.44 5.11 -12.41
CA ARG A 437 -4.27 4.69 -13.55
C ARG A 437 -5.10 5.85 -14.08
N GLY A 438 -5.65 6.68 -13.19
CA GLY A 438 -6.50 7.82 -13.59
C GLY A 438 -5.74 8.89 -14.39
N VAL A 439 -4.44 9.04 -14.15
CA VAL A 439 -3.59 10.02 -14.84
C VAL A 439 -3.08 9.48 -16.17
N ARG A 440 -2.69 8.21 -16.25
CA ARG A 440 -2.20 7.59 -17.50
C ARG A 440 -3.21 7.72 -18.65
N PHE A 441 -4.52 7.60 -18.38
CA PHE A 441 -5.58 7.82 -19.38
C PHE A 441 -5.91 9.31 -19.61
N GLY A 442 -5.57 10.18 -18.65
CA GLY A 442 -5.83 11.62 -18.66
C GLY A 442 -4.71 12.48 -19.24
N LEU A 443 -3.54 11.92 -19.59
CA LEU A 443 -2.39 12.67 -20.13
C LEU A 443 -2.69 13.44 -21.43
N ALA A 444 -3.76 13.08 -22.15
CA ALA A 444 -4.30 13.86 -23.27
C ALA A 444 -4.85 15.25 -22.85
N GLN A 445 -5.08 15.48 -21.55
CA GLN A 445 -5.54 16.73 -20.94
C GLN A 445 -4.64 17.13 -19.76
N LEU A 446 -3.38 17.45 -20.09
CA LEU A 446 -2.31 17.72 -19.13
C LEU A 446 -2.72 18.68 -17.99
N GLU A 447 -3.44 19.77 -18.29
CA GLU A 447 -3.83 20.75 -17.27
C GLU A 447 -4.73 20.15 -16.18
N LYS A 448 -5.66 19.24 -16.54
CA LYS A 448 -6.53 18.57 -15.55
C LYS A 448 -5.76 17.59 -14.67
N VAL A 449 -4.72 16.96 -15.20
CA VAL A 449 -3.78 16.15 -14.41
C VAL A 449 -3.01 17.04 -13.44
N MET A 450 -2.54 18.20 -13.91
CA MET A 450 -1.71 19.13 -13.16
C MET A 450 -2.46 19.94 -12.10
N VAL A 451 -3.80 20.04 -12.18
CA VAL A 451 -4.63 20.54 -11.07
C VAL A 451 -4.35 19.75 -9.78
N SER A 452 -4.07 18.45 -9.90
CA SER A 452 -3.81 17.59 -8.76
C SER A 452 -2.37 17.61 -8.23
N ALA A 453 -1.47 18.34 -8.91
CA ALA A 453 -0.06 18.39 -8.55
C ALA A 453 0.20 19.49 -7.51
N PRO A 454 1.11 19.25 -6.53
CA PRO A 454 1.57 20.28 -5.63
C PRO A 454 2.27 21.41 -6.41
N PRO A 455 2.24 22.65 -5.89
CA PRO A 455 2.79 23.81 -6.60
C PRO A 455 4.32 23.77 -6.70
N LEU A 456 4.97 23.12 -5.73
CA LEU A 456 6.42 22.99 -5.65
C LEU A 456 6.80 21.58 -5.19
N VAL A 457 7.86 21.06 -5.79
CA VAL A 457 8.47 19.75 -5.53
C VAL A 457 9.98 19.83 -5.66
N ALA A 458 10.69 18.88 -5.08
CA ALA A 458 12.13 18.74 -5.25
C ALA A 458 12.52 17.28 -5.42
N TRP A 459 13.64 17.05 -6.11
CA TRP A 459 14.37 15.78 -6.11
C TRP A 459 15.82 16.05 -5.77
N ARG A 460 16.36 15.27 -4.85
CA ARG A 460 17.76 15.32 -4.45
C ARG A 460 18.44 14.01 -4.85
N TYR A 461 19.53 14.11 -5.61
CA TYR A 461 20.35 12.96 -5.94
C TYR A 461 21.20 12.56 -4.73
N SER A 462 21.17 11.28 -4.37
CA SER A 462 21.97 10.73 -3.27
C SER A 462 23.36 10.40 -3.79
N SER A 463 24.32 11.31 -3.60
CA SER A 463 25.74 11.07 -3.84
C SER A 463 26.48 10.89 -2.50
N PRO A 464 27.68 10.28 -2.47
CA PRO A 464 28.49 10.21 -1.25
C PRO A 464 28.82 11.57 -0.63
N ALA A 465 28.75 12.65 -1.41
CA ALA A 465 28.94 14.03 -0.96
C ALA A 465 27.64 14.70 -0.50
N ALA A 466 26.47 14.10 -0.76
CA ALA A 466 25.21 14.58 -0.25
C ALA A 466 25.18 14.28 1.26
N GLY A 467 25.18 15.33 2.10
CA GLY A 467 24.92 15.19 3.53
C GLY A 467 23.55 14.54 3.82
N PRO A 468 23.18 14.33 5.10
CA PRO A 468 21.94 13.64 5.46
C PRO A 468 20.69 14.30 4.87
N LEU A 469 19.59 13.54 4.80
CA LEU A 469 18.30 14.09 4.41
C LEU A 469 17.86 15.15 5.44
N PRO A 470 17.40 16.33 5.00
CA PRO A 470 17.05 17.42 5.92
C PRO A 470 15.83 17.01 6.74
N ALA A 471 15.95 17.02 8.08
CA ALA A 471 14.87 16.79 9.05
C ALA A 471 13.92 15.63 8.68
N ALA A 472 14.43 14.55 8.09
CA ALA A 472 13.61 13.43 7.66
C ALA A 472 12.96 12.74 8.86
N ASP A 473 11.73 12.27 8.68
CA ASP A 473 11.02 11.48 9.66
C ASP A 473 11.26 9.99 9.39
N GLU A 474 12.17 9.39 10.15
CA GLU A 474 12.55 7.98 10.00
C GLU A 474 11.37 7.04 10.28
N LYS A 475 10.54 7.38 11.28
CA LYS A 475 9.36 6.59 11.65
C LYS A 475 8.32 6.60 10.53
N LEU A 476 8.13 7.76 9.88
CA LEU A 476 7.30 7.81 8.68
C LEU A 476 7.87 6.89 7.59
N LEU A 477 9.17 6.95 7.30
CA LEU A 477 9.77 6.14 6.23
C LEU A 477 9.62 4.63 6.48
N GLU A 478 9.76 4.19 7.72
CA GLU A 478 9.50 2.81 8.13
C GLU A 478 8.06 2.39 7.83
N VAL A 479 7.09 3.19 8.28
CA VAL A 479 5.65 2.96 8.01
C VAL A 479 5.33 2.94 6.52
N LEU A 480 5.98 3.79 5.72
CA LEU A 480 5.77 3.80 4.28
C LEU A 480 6.36 2.56 3.60
N GLY A 481 7.44 1.98 4.14
CA GLY A 481 7.96 0.69 3.69
C GLY A 481 7.07 -0.49 4.11
N HIS A 482 6.47 -0.38 5.29
CA HIS A 482 5.67 -1.43 5.94
C HIS A 482 4.36 -0.85 6.49
N PRO A 483 3.27 -0.85 5.69
CA PRO A 483 1.98 -0.31 6.12
C PRO A 483 1.51 -0.88 7.44
N GLN A 484 0.92 -0.03 8.27
CA GLN A 484 0.42 -0.39 9.60
C GLN A 484 -1.11 -0.44 9.61
N GLU A 485 -1.68 -1.14 10.58
CA GLU A 485 -3.10 -1.10 10.87
C GLU A 485 -3.41 -0.07 11.96
N TRP A 486 -4.07 1.02 11.57
CA TRP A 486 -4.30 2.18 12.45
C TRP A 486 -5.64 2.16 13.19
N ALA A 487 -6.60 1.35 12.72
CA ALA A 487 -7.96 1.37 13.24
C ALA A 487 -8.25 0.28 14.27
N PHE A 488 -7.30 -0.60 14.56
CA PHE A 488 -7.46 -1.69 15.53
C PHE A 488 -6.47 -1.52 16.68
N SER A 489 -6.98 -1.60 17.91
CA SER A 489 -6.13 -1.51 19.10
C SER A 489 -5.60 -2.88 19.51
N SER A 490 -4.50 -2.91 20.28
CA SER A 490 -3.97 -4.14 20.86
C SER A 490 -4.95 -4.85 21.80
N GLU A 491 -5.89 -4.11 22.40
CA GLU A 491 -6.96 -4.66 23.24
C GLU A 491 -7.97 -5.50 22.43
N GLU A 492 -8.06 -5.28 21.11
CA GLU A 492 -8.94 -6.07 20.23
C GLU A 492 -8.35 -7.45 19.88
N GLY A 493 -7.11 -7.73 20.30
CA GLY A 493 -6.40 -8.99 20.10
C GLY A 493 -5.45 -8.97 18.91
N GLU A 494 -4.79 -10.10 18.69
CA GLU A 494 -3.84 -10.28 17.59
C GLU A 494 -4.50 -10.10 16.24
N LEU A 495 -3.81 -9.41 15.35
CA LEU A 495 -4.26 -9.19 13.98
C LEU A 495 -3.83 -10.35 13.08
N ALA A 496 -4.66 -10.66 12.10
CA ALA A 496 -4.38 -11.70 11.12
C ALA A 496 -4.87 -11.31 9.73
N GLU A 497 -4.15 -11.78 8.71
CA GLU A 497 -4.51 -11.63 7.30
C GLU A 497 -5.65 -12.58 6.95
N PHE A 498 -6.73 -12.05 6.38
CA PHE A 498 -7.78 -12.87 5.79
C PHE A 498 -7.68 -12.90 4.26
N LEU A 499 -8.03 -14.05 3.70
CA LEU A 499 -7.80 -14.41 2.32
C LEU A 499 -9.08 -14.42 1.49
N GLU A 500 -8.91 -14.38 0.18
CA GLU A 500 -10.00 -14.65 -0.75
C GLU A 500 -10.56 -16.08 -0.60
N PRO A 501 -11.87 -16.28 -0.85
CA PRO A 501 -12.45 -17.61 -0.83
C PRO A 501 -11.94 -18.44 -2.02
N ASN A 502 -11.28 -19.58 -1.75
CA ASN A 502 -10.90 -20.64 -2.72
C ASN A 502 -10.22 -20.14 -4.01
N SER A 503 -8.88 -20.18 -4.08
CA SER A 503 -8.20 -20.10 -5.38
C SER A 503 -8.35 -21.45 -6.10
N PRO A 504 -8.94 -21.51 -7.31
CA PRO A 504 -9.08 -22.76 -8.06
C PRO A 504 -7.74 -23.30 -8.58
N GLU A 505 -6.65 -22.50 -8.49
CA GLU A 505 -5.32 -22.89 -8.94
C GLU A 505 -4.36 -22.95 -7.76
N ALA A 506 -4.02 -24.17 -7.32
CA ALA A 506 -3.05 -24.45 -6.25
C ALA A 506 -1.64 -23.86 -6.49
N ALA A 507 -1.37 -23.31 -7.68
CA ALA A 507 -0.08 -22.75 -8.07
C ALA A 507 0.12 -21.29 -7.65
N VAL A 508 -0.95 -20.56 -7.29
CA VAL A 508 -0.87 -19.15 -6.88
C VAL A 508 -1.34 -19.02 -5.43
N PRO A 509 -0.52 -18.43 -4.52
CA PRO A 509 -0.95 -18.20 -3.15
C PRO A 509 -2.18 -17.29 -3.14
N PRO A 510 -3.18 -17.57 -2.28
CA PRO A 510 -4.42 -16.82 -2.25
C PRO A 510 -4.14 -15.38 -1.90
N ARG A 511 -4.88 -14.49 -2.54
CA ARG A 511 -4.74 -13.06 -2.31
C ARG A 511 -5.19 -12.70 -0.88
N VAL A 512 -4.35 -11.94 -0.18
CA VAL A 512 -4.73 -11.27 1.07
C VAL A 512 -5.71 -10.14 0.75
N LEU A 513 -6.90 -10.22 1.33
CA LEU A 513 -7.95 -9.22 1.16
C LEU A 513 -7.89 -8.11 2.21
N GLY A 514 -7.38 -8.40 3.41
CA GLY A 514 -7.19 -7.39 4.44
C GLY A 514 -6.74 -7.99 5.77
N VAL A 515 -6.71 -7.15 6.80
CA VAL A 515 -6.26 -7.51 8.15
C VAL A 515 -7.36 -7.20 9.16
N LEU A 516 -7.63 -8.15 10.06
CA LEU A 516 -8.63 -8.03 11.11
C LEU A 516 -8.11 -8.67 12.39
N PRO A 517 -8.67 -8.33 13.57
CA PRO A 517 -8.47 -9.14 14.77
C PRO A 517 -8.82 -10.60 14.49
N ARG A 518 -7.94 -11.54 14.84
CA ARG A 518 -8.06 -12.99 14.56
C ARG A 518 -9.40 -13.55 15.01
N ARG A 519 -9.89 -13.12 16.18
CA ARG A 519 -11.22 -13.48 16.70
C ARG A 519 -12.37 -13.08 15.76
N THR A 520 -12.24 -11.95 15.06
CA THR A 520 -13.22 -11.45 14.10
C THR A 520 -13.14 -12.28 12.82
N VAL A 521 -11.94 -12.60 12.35
CA VAL A 521 -11.74 -13.48 11.18
C VAL A 521 -12.43 -14.84 11.41
N VAL A 522 -12.19 -15.46 12.57
CA VAL A 522 -12.79 -16.74 12.96
C VAL A 522 -14.31 -16.64 13.06
N LYS A 523 -14.85 -15.61 13.73
CA LYS A 523 -16.30 -15.41 13.87
C LYS A 523 -17.01 -15.19 12.53
N LEU A 524 -16.35 -14.52 11.59
CA LEU A 524 -16.85 -14.31 10.24
C LEU A 524 -16.66 -15.54 9.34
N GLY A 525 -16.02 -16.61 9.83
CA GLY A 525 -15.72 -17.81 9.04
C GLY A 525 -14.80 -17.55 7.86
N LEU A 526 -13.94 -16.52 7.94
CA LEU A 526 -13.01 -16.14 6.90
C LEU A 526 -11.75 -17.02 6.94
N ARG A 527 -11.10 -17.16 5.79
CA ARG A 527 -9.89 -17.99 5.65
C ARG A 527 -8.64 -17.22 6.06
N LEU A 528 -7.80 -17.85 6.87
CA LEU A 528 -6.50 -17.35 7.33
C LEU A 528 -5.34 -17.96 6.55
N ARG A 529 -4.17 -17.34 6.60
CA ARG A 529 -2.91 -18.04 6.29
C ARG A 529 -2.45 -18.85 7.49
N GLY A 530 -2.05 -20.09 7.25
CA GLY A 530 -1.54 -20.98 8.29
C GLY A 530 -0.34 -21.77 7.80
N ILE A 531 0.31 -22.43 8.75
CA ILE A 531 1.40 -23.35 8.49
C ILE A 531 1.21 -24.66 9.25
N GLY A 532 1.81 -25.72 8.74
CA GLY A 532 1.90 -27.01 9.42
C GLY A 532 3.31 -27.57 9.27
N VAL A 533 3.91 -28.00 10.37
CA VAL A 533 5.29 -28.51 10.43
C VAL A 533 5.29 -29.95 10.90
N LEU A 534 5.85 -30.82 10.06
CA LEU A 534 6.09 -32.21 10.40
C LEU A 534 7.48 -32.36 11.03
N VAL A 535 7.54 -32.69 12.32
CA VAL A 535 8.82 -32.88 13.02
C VAL A 535 9.26 -34.33 12.89
N LEU A 536 10.25 -34.56 12.04
CA LEU A 536 10.77 -35.89 11.67
C LEU A 536 12.08 -36.15 12.38
N GLU A 537 12.23 -37.33 12.99
CA GLU A 537 13.54 -37.73 13.48
C GLU A 537 14.47 -38.03 12.30
N GLU A 538 15.70 -37.51 12.38
CA GLU A 538 16.77 -37.88 11.47
C GLU A 538 17.11 -39.36 11.62
N GLY A 539 16.94 -40.12 10.53
CA GLY A 539 17.34 -41.52 10.43
C GLY A 539 18.47 -41.71 9.40
N SER A 540 19.15 -42.85 9.45
CA SER A 540 20.01 -43.27 8.35
C SER A 540 19.16 -43.45 7.08
N VAL A 541 19.75 -43.21 5.91
CA VAL A 541 19.11 -43.38 4.59
C VAL A 541 18.54 -44.80 4.39
N ASP A 542 18.99 -45.76 5.21
CA ASP A 542 18.66 -47.18 5.17
C ASP A 542 17.51 -47.61 6.11
N ALA A 543 16.97 -46.72 6.95
CA ALA A 543 15.80 -47.03 7.77
C ALA A 543 14.57 -47.24 6.89
N SER A 544 13.79 -48.30 7.15
CA SER A 544 12.57 -48.54 6.38
C SER A 544 11.63 -47.34 6.53
N ALA A 545 10.93 -46.97 5.44
CA ALA A 545 10.12 -45.76 5.42
C ALA A 545 9.03 -45.76 6.51
N SER A 546 8.57 -46.94 6.95
CA SER A 546 7.60 -47.17 8.02
C SER A 546 8.15 -47.01 9.45
N GLU A 547 9.47 -47.09 9.66
CA GLU A 547 10.11 -46.95 10.98
C GLU A 547 10.51 -45.51 11.30
N ARG A 548 10.34 -44.58 10.35
CA ARG A 548 10.58 -43.15 10.60
C ARG A 548 9.66 -42.67 11.70
N ARG A 549 10.21 -41.90 12.64
CA ARG A 549 9.49 -41.37 13.79
C ARG A 549 9.13 -39.91 13.59
N ILE A 550 7.90 -39.57 13.98
CA ILE A 550 7.36 -38.22 13.98
C ILE A 550 7.13 -37.85 15.44
N LEU A 551 7.47 -36.61 15.80
CA LEU A 551 7.15 -36.09 17.12
C LEU A 551 5.69 -35.64 17.14
N CYS A 552 4.84 -36.44 17.78
CA CYS A 552 3.46 -36.08 18.07
C CYS A 552 3.37 -35.36 19.41
N HIS A 553 2.35 -34.54 19.58
CA HIS A 553 2.08 -33.86 20.85
C HIS A 553 0.60 -33.98 21.21
N ARG A 554 0.28 -33.99 22.50
CA ARG A 554 -1.09 -33.92 23.00
C ARG A 554 -1.34 -32.53 23.54
N ARG A 555 -2.41 -31.90 23.07
CA ARG A 555 -2.84 -30.57 23.49
C ARG A 555 -3.28 -30.59 24.96
N SER A 556 -3.06 -29.50 25.67
CA SER A 556 -3.54 -29.35 27.04
C SER A 556 -5.06 -29.43 27.11
N ASP A 557 -5.58 -29.81 28.28
CA ASP A 557 -7.01 -29.86 28.56
C ASP A 557 -7.64 -28.46 28.62
N THR A 558 -6.83 -27.43 28.88
CA THR A 558 -7.23 -26.02 28.90
C THR A 558 -7.23 -25.35 27.53
N LYS A 559 -6.76 -25.99 26.45
CA LYS A 559 -6.70 -25.38 25.11
C LYS A 559 -8.12 -25.16 24.56
N ALA A 560 -8.39 -23.95 24.05
CA ALA A 560 -9.73 -23.56 23.61
C ALA A 560 -10.25 -24.36 22.40
N THR A 561 -9.34 -24.87 21.57
CA THR A 561 -9.64 -25.71 20.41
C THR A 561 -8.97 -27.07 20.55
N TYR A 562 -9.77 -28.13 20.38
CA TYR A 562 -9.34 -29.53 20.44
C TYR A 562 -8.59 -29.91 21.75
N PRO A 563 -9.17 -29.68 22.94
CA PRO A 563 -8.52 -30.01 24.20
C PRO A 563 -8.24 -31.50 24.31
N SER A 564 -7.08 -31.85 24.90
CA SER A 564 -6.63 -33.25 25.10
C SER A 564 -6.45 -34.11 23.85
N ARG A 565 -6.59 -33.56 22.64
CA ARG A 565 -6.38 -34.31 21.39
C ARG A 565 -4.90 -34.36 21.01
N TRP A 566 -4.53 -35.43 20.31
CA TRP A 566 -3.20 -35.60 19.72
C TRP A 566 -3.10 -34.88 18.38
N ASP A 567 -1.92 -34.34 18.09
CA ASP A 567 -1.54 -33.82 16.79
C ASP A 567 -0.19 -34.40 16.36
N MET A 568 -0.04 -34.60 15.06
CA MET A 568 1.21 -35.03 14.41
C MET A 568 1.93 -33.86 13.73
N LEU A 569 1.32 -32.67 13.77
CA LEU A 569 1.82 -31.45 13.17
C LEU A 569 1.90 -30.35 14.23
N VAL A 570 2.94 -29.54 14.15
CA VAL A 570 3.04 -28.26 14.87
C VAL A 570 2.52 -27.18 13.93
N GLY A 571 1.55 -26.37 14.35
CA GLY A 571 0.82 -25.57 13.39
C GLY A 571 0.21 -24.32 13.99
N GLY A 572 0.13 -23.27 13.18
CA GLY A 572 -0.37 -21.98 13.62
C GLY A 572 -0.75 -21.06 12.49
N VAL A 573 -1.21 -19.86 12.87
CA VAL A 573 -1.62 -18.80 11.95
C VAL A 573 -0.45 -17.83 11.81
N THR A 574 -0.20 -17.36 10.60
CA THR A 574 0.86 -16.38 10.35
C THR A 574 0.47 -15.00 10.89
N ASN A 575 1.42 -14.29 11.48
CA ASN A 575 1.28 -12.87 11.78
C ASN A 575 1.16 -12.04 10.49
N VAL A 576 0.69 -10.81 10.60
CA VAL A 576 0.55 -9.89 9.44
C VAL A 576 1.91 -9.63 8.80
N GLY A 577 2.02 -9.85 7.49
CA GLY A 577 3.27 -9.72 6.74
C GLY A 577 4.34 -10.78 7.05
N GLU A 578 4.05 -11.75 7.92
CA GLU A 578 5.02 -12.79 8.30
C GLU A 578 5.20 -13.81 7.14
N PRO A 579 6.45 -14.07 6.72
CA PRO A 579 6.74 -15.17 5.81
C PRO A 579 6.40 -16.52 6.45
N SER A 580 5.81 -17.44 5.69
CA SER A 580 5.37 -18.76 6.19
C SER A 580 6.51 -19.57 6.83
N SER A 581 7.74 -19.44 6.32
CA SER A 581 8.92 -20.09 6.93
C SER A 581 9.28 -19.51 8.29
N ALA A 582 9.11 -18.19 8.48
CA ALA A 582 9.34 -17.54 9.78
C ALA A 582 8.27 -17.96 10.78
N ALA A 583 7.01 -18.03 10.34
CA ALA A 583 5.90 -18.56 11.15
C ALA A 583 6.18 -20.01 11.57
N ALA A 584 6.60 -20.88 10.64
CA ALA A 584 6.94 -22.28 10.93
C ALA A 584 8.06 -22.40 11.99
N ALA A 585 9.10 -21.57 11.89
CA ALA A 585 10.17 -21.54 12.89
C ALA A 585 9.69 -21.00 14.26
N ARG A 586 8.81 -20.00 14.25
CA ARG A 586 8.21 -19.44 15.46
C ARG A 586 7.34 -20.47 16.18
N GLU A 587 6.43 -21.14 15.48
CA GLU A 587 5.54 -22.15 16.06
C GLU A 587 6.32 -23.36 16.63
N LEU A 588 7.38 -23.81 15.96
CA LEU A 588 8.29 -24.84 16.50
C LEU A 588 8.93 -24.44 17.83
N LYS A 589 9.30 -23.16 17.95
CA LYS A 589 9.91 -22.62 19.16
C LYS A 589 8.86 -22.45 20.26
N GLU A 590 7.70 -21.89 19.94
CA GLU A 590 6.63 -21.58 20.90
C GLU A 590 5.99 -22.87 21.46
N GLU A 591 5.52 -23.78 20.59
CA GLU A 591 4.79 -24.98 21.03
C GLU A 591 5.72 -26.09 21.55
N LEU A 592 6.93 -26.25 20.99
CA LEU A 592 7.83 -27.38 21.31
C LEU A 592 9.18 -27.00 21.92
N GLY A 593 9.52 -25.71 22.02
CA GLY A 593 10.83 -25.27 22.50
C GLY A 593 11.98 -25.72 21.59
N ILE A 594 11.71 -25.95 20.30
CA ILE A 594 12.73 -26.35 19.33
C ILE A 594 13.37 -25.08 18.78
N PHE A 595 14.64 -24.87 19.14
CA PHE A 595 15.43 -23.75 18.66
C PHE A 595 16.31 -24.20 17.49
N ASP A 596 16.17 -23.52 16.37
CA ASP A 596 17.11 -23.67 15.27
C ASP A 596 18.06 -22.46 15.23
N SER A 597 19.01 -22.43 16.17
CA SER A 597 19.99 -21.35 16.28
C SER A 597 21.35 -21.81 15.76
N GLY A 598 21.61 -21.58 14.46
CA GLY A 598 22.91 -21.81 13.83
C GLY A 598 22.95 -21.40 12.35
N GLU A 599 24.13 -21.39 11.73
CA GLU A 599 24.33 -21.10 10.28
C GLU A 599 23.60 -22.10 9.35
N HIS A 600 23.04 -23.16 9.92
CA HIS A 600 22.48 -24.33 9.25
C HIS A 600 20.98 -24.52 9.50
N ALA A 601 20.31 -23.55 10.13
CA ALA A 601 18.90 -23.65 10.49
C ALA A 601 17.95 -23.85 9.27
N HIS A 602 18.29 -23.21 8.16
CA HIS A 602 17.56 -23.40 6.91
C HIS A 602 17.69 -24.81 6.30
N TRP A 603 18.56 -25.68 6.82
CA TRP A 603 18.66 -27.09 6.39
C TRP A 603 17.71 -28.00 7.14
N SER A 604 17.42 -27.68 8.40
CA SER A 604 16.55 -28.50 9.23
C SER A 604 15.08 -28.24 8.91
N LEU A 605 14.67 -26.99 8.70
CA LEU A 605 13.29 -26.63 8.31
C LEU A 605 13.15 -26.46 6.78
N GLN A 606 12.42 -27.36 6.13
CA GLN A 606 12.21 -27.35 4.68
C GLN A 606 10.75 -27.14 4.28
N PRO A 607 10.46 -26.25 3.31
CA PRO A 607 9.14 -26.22 2.69
C PRO A 607 8.92 -27.49 1.86
N LEU A 608 7.75 -28.10 1.99
CA LEU A 608 7.38 -29.30 1.24
C LEU A 608 6.83 -28.99 -0.15
N GLY A 609 6.52 -27.73 -0.45
CA GLY A 609 5.82 -27.34 -1.67
C GLY A 609 4.38 -27.88 -1.72
N LEU A 610 3.85 -28.28 -0.56
CA LEU A 610 2.51 -28.79 -0.38
C LEU A 610 1.68 -27.74 0.36
N VAL A 611 0.45 -27.55 -0.12
CA VAL A 611 -0.54 -26.66 0.45
C VAL A 611 -1.79 -27.47 0.77
N CYS A 612 -2.35 -27.27 1.95
CA CYS A 612 -3.61 -27.87 2.38
C CYS A 612 -4.63 -26.78 2.70
N GLU A 613 -5.81 -26.88 2.08
CA GLU A 613 -6.98 -26.11 2.51
C GLU A 613 -7.61 -26.84 3.70
N VAL A 614 -7.55 -26.24 4.88
CA VAL A 614 -8.19 -26.75 6.09
C VAL A 614 -9.50 -26.02 6.29
N GLU A 615 -10.57 -26.77 6.50
CA GLU A 615 -11.88 -26.23 6.81
C GLU A 615 -12.54 -27.04 7.92
N THR A 616 -12.63 -26.44 9.09
CA THR A 616 -13.28 -26.99 10.29
C THR A 616 -14.26 -25.97 10.85
N PRO A 617 -15.14 -26.35 11.79
CA PRO A 617 -16.02 -25.39 12.46
C PRO A 617 -15.30 -24.27 13.22
N VAL A 618 -14.02 -24.45 13.57
CA VAL A 618 -13.25 -23.51 14.40
C VAL A 618 -12.13 -22.79 13.64
N VAL A 619 -11.65 -23.35 12.53
CA VAL A 619 -10.59 -22.74 11.72
C VAL A 619 -10.79 -23.03 10.24
N LYS A 620 -10.61 -21.99 9.42
CA LYS A 620 -10.41 -22.10 7.98
C LYS A 620 -9.05 -21.53 7.63
N CYS A 621 -8.16 -22.33 7.06
CA CYS A 621 -6.83 -21.83 6.70
C CYS A 621 -6.30 -22.40 5.38
N HIS A 622 -5.56 -21.56 4.68
CA HIS A 622 -4.64 -21.97 3.62
C HIS A 622 -3.31 -22.33 4.30
N CYS A 623 -3.06 -23.63 4.45
CA CYS A 623 -1.97 -24.16 5.25
C CYS A 623 -0.78 -24.55 4.37
N GLU A 624 0.35 -23.84 4.51
CA GLU A 624 1.61 -24.21 3.85
C GLU A 624 2.40 -25.22 4.69
N MET A 625 2.88 -26.28 4.06
CA MET A 625 3.50 -27.40 4.75
C MET A 625 5.02 -27.34 4.77
N PHE A 626 5.57 -27.61 5.94
CA PHE A 626 6.99 -27.70 6.22
C PHE A 626 7.33 -29.03 6.88
N ALA A 627 8.59 -29.42 6.79
CA ALA A 627 9.16 -30.52 7.54
C ALA A 627 10.42 -30.07 8.26
N TYR A 628 10.53 -30.46 9.52
CA TYR A 628 11.71 -30.21 10.34
C TYR A 628 12.46 -31.52 10.59
N ALA A 629 13.72 -31.59 10.18
CA ALA A 629 14.61 -32.69 10.48
C ALA A 629 15.23 -32.50 11.86
N ALA A 630 14.74 -33.24 12.84
CA ALA A 630 15.19 -33.23 14.22
C ALA A 630 16.37 -34.19 14.43
N ALA A 631 17.42 -33.70 15.07
CA ALA A 631 18.55 -34.55 15.47
C ALA A 631 18.09 -35.72 16.37
N PRO A 632 18.72 -36.90 16.27
CA PRO A 632 18.37 -38.04 17.12
C PRO A 632 18.50 -37.68 18.60
N GLY A 633 17.48 -38.00 19.38
CA GLY A 633 17.46 -37.67 20.82
C GLY A 633 17.09 -36.21 21.14
N LEU A 634 16.55 -35.45 20.18
CA LEU A 634 15.92 -34.16 20.45
C LEU A 634 14.83 -34.32 21.53
N ILE A 635 14.94 -33.51 22.58
CA ILE A 635 13.95 -33.41 23.65
C ILE A 635 13.22 -32.08 23.45
N ALA A 636 11.95 -32.15 23.00
CA ALA A 636 11.08 -30.99 22.99
C ALA A 636 10.75 -30.54 24.41
N LYS A 637 10.72 -29.23 24.62
CA LYS A 637 10.42 -28.58 25.89
C LYS A 637 9.33 -27.54 25.65
N PRO A 638 8.05 -27.93 25.65
CA PRO A 638 6.96 -26.97 25.53
C PRO A 638 7.04 -25.93 26.65
N GLU A 639 6.97 -24.64 26.29
CA GLU A 639 7.14 -23.53 27.26
C GLU A 639 5.85 -22.73 27.49
N ASP A 640 4.84 -22.90 26.64
CA ASP A 640 3.62 -22.08 26.60
C ASP A 640 2.41 -22.67 27.37
N GLY A 641 2.50 -23.93 27.81
CA GLY A 641 1.42 -24.65 28.48
C GLY A 641 0.31 -25.17 27.55
N GLU A 642 0.49 -25.03 26.24
CA GLU A 642 -0.47 -25.51 25.23
C GLU A 642 -0.31 -27.00 24.92
N VAL A 643 0.86 -27.58 25.23
CA VAL A 643 1.17 -29.00 25.07
C VAL A 643 1.29 -29.69 26.43
N ALA A 644 0.49 -30.73 26.64
CA ALA A 644 0.53 -31.53 27.87
C ALA A 644 1.60 -32.63 27.83
N GLU A 645 1.82 -33.24 26.67
CA GLU A 645 2.82 -34.29 26.49
C GLU A 645 3.29 -34.38 25.03
N VAL A 646 4.48 -34.93 24.84
CA VAL A 646 5.09 -35.19 23.52
C VAL A 646 5.51 -36.65 23.43
N ALA A 647 5.40 -37.25 22.26
CA ALA A 647 5.79 -38.64 22.02
C ALA A 647 6.31 -38.84 20.60
N TRP A 648 7.49 -39.45 20.48
CA TRP A 648 7.98 -39.97 19.21
C TRP A 648 7.20 -41.23 18.85
N ARG A 649 6.51 -41.22 17.71
CA ARG A 649 5.74 -42.35 17.18
C ARG A 649 6.17 -42.66 15.76
N SER A 650 6.27 -43.94 15.43
CA SER A 650 6.50 -44.36 14.04
C SER A 650 5.31 -44.00 13.15
N VAL A 651 5.55 -43.82 11.85
CA VAL A 651 4.47 -43.57 10.89
C VAL A 651 3.41 -44.69 10.94
N ALA A 652 3.84 -45.95 11.11
CA ALA A 652 2.94 -47.09 11.24
C ALA A 652 2.04 -47.00 12.48
N GLU A 653 2.58 -46.60 13.63
CA GLU A 653 1.81 -46.41 14.86
C GLU A 653 0.82 -45.25 14.74
N ILE A 654 1.20 -44.16 14.07
CA ILE A 654 0.30 -43.02 13.82
C ILE A 654 -0.87 -43.46 12.93
N ARG A 655 -0.60 -44.11 11.80
CA ARG A 655 -1.64 -44.64 10.90
C ARG A 655 -2.59 -45.60 11.64
N ALA A 656 -2.04 -46.51 12.45
CA ALA A 656 -2.83 -47.45 13.23
C ALA A 656 -3.67 -46.75 14.31
N ALA A 657 -3.11 -45.75 15.00
CA ALA A 657 -3.81 -44.98 16.03
C ALA A 657 -4.95 -44.14 15.44
N ILE A 658 -4.73 -43.47 14.31
CA ILE A 658 -5.77 -42.71 13.59
C ILE A 658 -6.89 -43.64 13.13
N ALA A 659 -6.55 -44.81 12.58
CA ALA A 659 -7.53 -45.78 12.12
C ALA A 659 -8.36 -46.38 13.27
N ALA A 660 -7.78 -46.50 14.47
CA ALA A 660 -8.45 -47.03 15.65
C ALA A 660 -9.39 -46.00 16.30
N ASP A 661 -8.95 -44.74 16.41
CA ASP A 661 -9.72 -43.65 17.03
C ASP A 661 -9.33 -42.29 16.42
N PRO A 662 -9.99 -41.87 15.33
CA PRO A 662 -9.70 -40.58 14.70
C PRO A 662 -10.12 -39.39 15.58
N ASP A 663 -11.12 -39.55 16.47
CA ASP A 663 -11.60 -38.47 17.33
C ASP A 663 -10.61 -38.08 18.43
N ALA A 664 -9.66 -38.98 18.75
CA ALA A 664 -8.52 -38.69 19.61
C ALA A 664 -7.53 -37.68 18.98
N TRP A 665 -7.65 -37.39 17.68
CA TRP A 665 -6.75 -36.49 16.95
C TRP A 665 -7.40 -35.16 16.60
N VAL A 666 -6.56 -34.15 16.40
CA VAL A 666 -6.97 -32.82 15.96
C VAL A 666 -7.52 -32.92 14.54
N GLU A 667 -8.76 -32.48 14.35
CA GLU A 667 -9.46 -32.57 13.06
C GLU A 667 -8.74 -31.82 11.93
N SER A 668 -8.22 -30.62 12.21
CA SER A 668 -7.40 -29.88 11.24
C SER A 668 -6.10 -30.60 10.91
N GLY A 669 -5.46 -31.24 11.91
CA GLY A 669 -4.26 -32.04 11.72
C GLY A 669 -4.53 -33.27 10.84
N LEU A 670 -5.68 -33.91 11.01
CA LEU A 670 -6.11 -35.04 10.16
C LEU A 670 -6.33 -34.63 8.70
N GLN A 671 -6.98 -33.49 8.42
CA GLN A 671 -7.16 -33.01 7.04
C GLN A 671 -5.82 -32.78 6.34
N VAL A 672 -4.86 -32.20 7.07
CA VAL A 672 -3.50 -32.00 6.56
C VAL A 672 -2.76 -33.31 6.38
N TRP A 673 -2.88 -34.24 7.32
CA TRP A 673 -2.29 -35.58 7.25
C TRP A 673 -2.78 -36.35 6.02
N GLU A 674 -4.08 -36.34 5.73
CA GLU A 674 -4.65 -36.99 4.55
C GLU A 674 -4.08 -36.41 3.24
N LYS A 675 -3.93 -35.09 3.16
CA LYS A 675 -3.30 -34.42 2.02
C LYS A 675 -1.81 -34.77 1.89
N LEU A 676 -1.10 -34.86 3.01
CA LEU A 676 0.29 -35.28 3.05
C LEU A 676 0.45 -36.72 2.55
N GLU A 677 -0.37 -37.65 3.04
CA GLU A 677 -0.41 -39.06 2.60
C GLU A 677 -0.67 -39.16 1.09
N ALA A 678 -1.63 -38.39 0.58
CA ALA A 678 -1.91 -38.34 -0.86
C ALA A 678 -0.73 -37.79 -1.70
N ALA A 679 0.15 -36.99 -1.10
CA ALA A 679 1.34 -36.41 -1.72
C ALA A 679 2.61 -37.25 -1.56
N GLY A 680 2.50 -38.51 -1.11
CA GLY A 680 3.64 -39.41 -0.90
C GLY A 680 4.03 -39.60 0.57
N GLY A 681 3.27 -39.00 1.50
CA GLY A 681 3.35 -39.24 2.93
C GLY A 681 4.56 -38.61 3.63
N PRO A 682 4.68 -38.84 4.95
CA PRO A 682 5.86 -38.49 5.74
C PRO A 682 7.17 -39.02 5.15
N GLU A 683 7.11 -40.14 4.42
CA GLU A 683 8.23 -40.75 3.72
C GLU A 683 8.85 -39.80 2.69
N GLU A 684 8.02 -39.16 1.87
CA GLU A 684 8.46 -38.20 0.86
C GLU A 684 8.95 -36.89 1.51
N ALA A 685 8.24 -36.40 2.54
CA ALA A 685 8.67 -35.24 3.32
C ALA A 685 10.10 -35.44 3.88
N ALA A 686 10.36 -36.62 4.40
CA ALA A 686 11.65 -36.97 4.95
C ALA A 686 12.75 -37.17 3.87
N ARG A 687 12.37 -37.61 2.66
CA ARG A 687 13.26 -37.61 1.49
C ARG A 687 13.67 -36.19 1.09
N ILE A 688 12.73 -35.25 1.07
CA ILE A 688 12.98 -33.83 0.77
C ILE A 688 13.98 -33.22 1.76
N CYS A 689 13.79 -33.45 3.06
CA CYS A 689 14.73 -33.01 4.08
C CYS A 689 16.14 -33.61 3.90
N SER A 690 16.22 -34.89 3.52
CA SER A 690 17.51 -35.58 3.35
C SER A 690 18.30 -35.05 2.13
N LEU A 691 17.63 -34.81 1.00
CA LEU A 691 18.26 -34.33 -0.23
C LEU A 691 18.87 -32.94 -0.08
N ARG A 692 18.20 -32.05 0.66
CA ARG A 692 18.64 -30.65 0.84
C ARG A 692 19.76 -30.47 1.85
N LYS A 693 20.02 -31.46 2.71
CA LYS A 693 21.23 -31.49 3.55
C LYS A 693 22.49 -31.84 2.77
N THR A 694 22.35 -32.53 1.65
CA THR A 694 23.48 -32.99 0.82
C THR A 694 23.87 -32.04 -0.32
N SER A 695 23.03 -31.05 -0.61
CA SER A 695 23.26 -29.97 -1.59
C SER A 695 23.77 -28.71 -0.92
#